data_AF-A0A7J6BTZ3-F1
#
_entry.id   AF-A0A7J6BTZ3-F1
#
_cell.length_a   1.000
_cell.length_b   1.000
_cell.length_c   1.000
_cell.angle_alpha   90.00
_cell.angle_beta   90.00
_cell.angle_gamma   90.00
#
_symmetry.space_group_name_H-M   'P 1'
#
loop_
_entity.id
_entity.type
_entity.pdbx_description
1 polymer ?
#
loop_
_entity_poly.entity_id
_entity_poly.type
_entity_poly.pdbx_seq_one_letter_code
_entity_poly.pdbx_strand_id
1 'polypeptide(L)'
;MDITHQFSHVVVSTDSGPQRPKSEKPQSAKRSHPRVFENGKVIPYKAKYYVNDTTTYSCHSDYTFRGSAVRVCKPNGKWSGSTPICGLDSDHCPDPGVPPGSSRTGNIFNKDNKVTYHCESPLTLIGSKVRVCLDGGQWSGTEPQCYADFTYDTPEEASEAFSGSLKSNLAISQQYEKEEQRGKKITLDQGGKLDIYIAVDASDSIDEKDFHNAKTTIKLLIDKISYYPVSPNYEILIFATDVTPIIKMKHFKMRKPSLLDIFKDMDDFTYESRGEKTGTNIAKAYSSIHESMQIEELNNATAFSETQHIIILFTDGQANMGGNPKRKVDQIKRFVTEKDPKRERNLDLYVFGVGDDVNQEYINGLVSQRDQEKYFFKLQDLTKIQEMFDDMIDESTSVGLCGIVWEGLENKRRAAFPWLAQINVAHPPKSSNCMGSLVSSSYILTAAHCFKEGDTPDKIIVKLEKGLVVKVKKYVIHPDFDLTAKQELGIQEYYEFNVALIQLEKPVDLSSNLRPICIPCTKETNAALKLSETEGTCRRHVFGAVLQGSLFGLVGKLPPRFNSLFMSGQAVAGIFSGIAMLLSNIFETDSESSALGYFITPCVATLLTLCCYLVLPHLRFAQLHLENVSTKTTMKEPSANSCEIVKVKLNHFDNGFDDTEGETCKKLNELKQEPTEEKSTVPQVFKKIWVMALCVTCVFAVTLCVFPAITINTKPSGLFDGKDNIFVPLCSFIVFNVMDWIGRSLTSRLQWPSMKSRLFPFFVVLRVVFIPALMLCNIQPRFYLPVFFKHDMAYIIIMSLFAMTNGYFACLSMSYAPQLVRSKDAETAGALMTFFLALGLSLGGAFSFGLKIIV
;
A
#
# COMPACT_ATOMS: atom_id res chain seq x y z
N MET A 1 18.74 -51.36 42.08
CA MET A 1 18.03 -52.50 41.49
C MET A 1 17.26 -51.97 40.30
N ASP A 2 17.97 -51.47 39.28
CA ASP A 2 18.75 -52.20 38.27
C ASP A 2 17.91 -52.54 37.04
N ILE A 3 18.21 -51.78 36.00
CA ILE A 3 18.56 -52.23 34.64
C ILE A 3 17.46 -52.88 33.78
N THR A 4 17.04 -52.06 32.82
CA THR A 4 16.65 -52.32 31.42
C THR A 4 17.27 -53.53 30.70
N HIS A 5 16.48 -54.21 29.87
CA HIS A 5 16.90 -54.87 28.61
C HIS A 5 15.98 -54.35 27.47
N GLN A 6 16.47 -53.68 26.41
CA GLN A 6 17.19 -54.17 25.20
C GLN A 6 16.22 -54.83 24.19
N PHE A 7 16.08 -54.36 22.95
CA PHE A 7 16.82 -54.72 21.71
C PHE A 7 16.35 -53.75 20.58
N SER A 8 17.05 -53.37 19.50
CA SER A 8 18.45 -53.51 19.06
C SER A 8 18.66 -52.74 17.74
N HIS A 9 19.90 -52.28 17.57
CA HIS A 9 20.55 -51.54 16.48
C HIS A 9 20.57 -52.20 15.09
N VAL A 10 20.77 -51.36 14.05
CA VAL A 10 21.88 -51.54 13.10
C VAL A 10 22.60 -50.20 12.89
N VAL A 11 23.92 -50.22 13.06
CA VAL A 11 24.90 -49.15 12.85
C VAL A 11 25.82 -49.58 11.72
N VAL A 12 26.27 -48.66 10.86
CA VAL A 12 27.59 -48.73 10.25
C VAL A 12 28.28 -47.36 10.37
N SER A 13 29.37 -47.37 11.13
CA SER A 13 30.41 -46.34 11.38
C SER A 13 31.41 -46.29 10.20
N THR A 14 32.33 -45.36 9.95
CA THR A 14 33.28 -44.53 10.74
C THR A 14 33.82 -43.42 9.80
N ASP A 15 34.17 -42.20 10.23
CA ASP A 15 35.51 -41.86 10.75
C ASP A 15 35.53 -40.50 11.51
N SER A 16 36.65 -40.20 12.16
CA SER A 16 36.79 -39.70 13.53
C SER A 16 37.11 -38.19 13.72
N GLY A 17 36.55 -37.55 14.76
CA GLY A 17 36.89 -36.19 15.26
C GLY A 17 35.88 -35.67 16.31
N PRO A 18 36.29 -34.93 17.37
CA PRO A 18 35.63 -34.99 18.68
C PRO A 18 34.26 -34.30 18.71
N GLN A 19 33.22 -35.05 19.11
CA GLN A 19 31.93 -34.47 19.50
C GLN A 19 32.13 -33.55 20.71
N ARG A 20 31.87 -32.25 20.55
CA ARG A 20 31.79 -31.32 21.67
C ARG A 20 30.59 -31.69 22.54
N PRO A 21 30.73 -31.66 23.88
CA PRO A 21 29.63 -32.04 24.76
C PRO A 21 28.47 -31.04 24.63
N LYS A 22 27.28 -31.55 24.32
CA LYS A 22 26.01 -30.80 24.45
C LYS A 22 25.82 -30.47 25.93
N SER A 23 25.87 -29.18 26.28
CA SER A 23 25.64 -28.69 27.64
C SER A 23 24.13 -28.63 27.90
N GLU A 24 23.63 -29.46 28.82
CA GLU A 24 22.28 -29.41 29.36
C GLU A 24 22.04 -28.24 30.34
N LYS A 25 20.83 -27.67 30.25
CA LYS A 25 20.07 -26.76 31.14
C LYS A 25 20.27 -25.24 31.02
N PRO A 26 19.16 -24.45 31.06
CA PRO A 26 19.16 -23.02 30.77
C PRO A 26 19.85 -22.25 31.89
N GLN A 27 21.07 -21.77 31.61
CA GLN A 27 21.73 -20.84 32.51
C GLN A 27 20.99 -19.50 32.44
N SER A 28 20.32 -19.14 33.54
CA SER A 28 19.87 -17.78 33.84
C SER A 28 20.91 -16.76 33.36
N ALA A 29 20.52 -15.87 32.44
CA ALA A 29 21.38 -14.92 31.74
C ALA A 29 22.43 -14.26 32.67
N LYS A 30 23.70 -14.59 32.44
CA LYS A 30 24.86 -14.03 33.15
C LYS A 30 25.48 -12.94 32.26
N ARG A 31 25.74 -11.75 32.78
CA ARG A 31 26.34 -10.63 32.01
C ARG A 31 27.55 -10.00 32.69
N SER A 32 28.37 -9.33 31.87
CA SER A 32 29.73 -8.81 32.10
C SER A 32 29.86 -7.65 33.09
N HIS A 33 31.07 -7.51 33.64
CA HIS A 33 31.46 -6.52 34.64
C HIS A 33 31.48 -5.08 34.05
N PRO A 34 30.95 -4.05 34.74
CA PRO A 34 31.18 -2.65 34.41
C PRO A 34 32.54 -2.16 34.92
N ARG A 35 33.60 -2.94 34.71
CA ARG A 35 34.95 -2.60 35.21
C ARG A 35 35.54 -1.34 34.58
N VAL A 36 34.90 -0.77 33.55
CA VAL A 36 35.53 0.28 32.72
C VAL A 36 34.58 1.46 32.48
N PHE A 37 33.88 1.94 33.51
CA PHE A 37 33.37 3.31 33.48
C PHE A 37 34.42 4.23 34.08
N GLU A 38 35.30 4.74 33.22
CA GLU A 38 36.37 5.66 33.62
C GLU A 38 35.78 6.99 34.09
N ASN A 39 36.42 7.63 35.07
CA ASN A 39 36.12 9.01 35.52
C ASN A 39 34.69 9.28 36.02
N GLY A 40 33.98 8.23 36.47
CA GLY A 40 32.63 8.35 37.01
C GLY A 40 32.27 7.24 37.99
N LYS A 41 30.99 7.22 38.39
CA LYS A 41 30.42 6.25 39.33
C LYS A 41 29.21 5.55 38.69
N VAL A 42 29.05 4.27 39.02
CA VAL A 42 27.91 3.43 38.61
C VAL A 42 27.15 2.96 39.87
N ILE A 43 25.84 3.17 39.90
CA ILE A 43 25.00 2.91 41.08
C ILE A 43 23.73 2.13 40.67
N PRO A 44 23.37 1.01 41.33
CA PRO A 44 24.19 0.24 42.26
C PRO A 44 25.28 -0.53 41.50
N TYR A 45 26.49 -0.57 42.05
CA TYR A 45 27.55 -1.44 41.54
C TYR A 45 27.28 -2.90 41.94
N LYS A 46 27.12 -3.78 40.95
CA LYS A 46 27.05 -5.23 41.14
C LYS A 46 28.13 -5.93 40.32
N ALA A 47 28.60 -7.08 40.82
CA ALA A 47 29.49 -7.97 40.07
C ALA A 47 28.80 -8.59 38.84
N LYS A 48 27.47 -8.74 38.89
CA LYS A 48 26.63 -9.27 37.81
C LYS A 48 25.29 -8.55 37.81
N TYR A 49 24.74 -8.30 36.63
CA TYR A 49 23.44 -7.67 36.44
C TYR A 49 22.49 -8.66 35.77
N TYR A 50 21.28 -8.77 36.32
CA TYR A 50 20.22 -9.62 35.81
C TYR A 50 19.28 -8.81 34.90
N VAL A 51 18.44 -9.51 34.14
CA VAL A 51 17.41 -8.87 33.31
C VAL A 51 16.53 -7.97 34.19
N ASN A 52 16.24 -6.77 33.71
CA ASN A 52 15.53 -5.67 34.39
C ASN A 52 16.30 -4.96 35.52
N ASP A 53 17.55 -5.34 35.80
CA ASP A 53 18.40 -4.51 36.65
C ASP A 53 18.64 -3.14 36.00
N THR A 54 18.55 -2.08 36.81
CA THR A 54 18.75 -0.69 36.39
C THR A 54 20.01 -0.13 37.04
N THR A 55 20.83 0.56 36.25
CA THR A 55 22.04 1.25 36.69
C THR A 55 22.00 2.73 36.31
N THR A 56 22.50 3.57 37.21
CA THR A 56 22.66 5.01 37.02
C THR A 56 24.14 5.36 36.98
N TYR A 57 24.49 6.22 36.02
CA TYR A 57 25.86 6.67 35.74
C TYR A 57 25.99 8.17 36.02
N SER A 58 27.07 8.57 36.68
CA SER A 58 27.38 9.97 36.97
C SER A 58 28.88 10.23 36.87
N CYS A 59 29.28 11.35 36.27
CA CYS A 59 30.69 11.73 36.20
C CYS A 59 31.21 12.36 37.49
N HIS A 60 32.53 12.36 37.66
CA HIS A 60 33.20 13.24 38.60
C HIS A 60 33.14 14.70 38.13
N SER A 61 33.35 15.65 39.05
CA SER A 61 33.07 17.09 38.87
C SER A 61 33.84 17.79 37.73
N ASP A 62 34.87 17.16 37.18
CA ASP A 62 35.72 17.71 36.11
C ASP A 62 35.46 17.07 34.72
N TYR A 63 34.48 16.16 34.62
CA TYR A 63 34.22 15.39 33.40
C TYR A 63 32.81 15.65 32.88
N THR A 64 32.69 15.73 31.56
CA THR A 64 31.42 15.93 30.88
C THR A 64 30.75 14.59 30.63
N PHE A 65 29.49 14.46 31.05
CA PHE A 65 28.69 13.27 30.81
C PHE A 65 28.09 13.26 29.39
N ARG A 66 28.31 12.19 28.63
CA ARG A 66 27.63 11.90 27.35
C ARG A 66 27.01 10.51 27.39
N GLY A 67 25.92 10.29 26.65
CA GLY A 67 25.23 9.00 26.57
C GLY A 67 24.05 8.88 27.53
N SER A 68 23.66 7.64 27.87
CA SER A 68 22.46 7.39 28.70
C SER A 68 22.81 7.29 30.18
N ALA A 69 22.32 8.26 30.98
CA ALA A 69 22.55 8.31 32.43
C ALA A 69 21.91 7.17 33.20
N VAL A 70 20.83 6.57 32.67
CA VAL A 70 20.16 5.41 33.24
C VAL A 70 20.09 4.33 32.18
N ARG A 71 20.53 3.11 32.53
CA ARG A 71 20.48 1.95 31.63
C ARG A 71 19.84 0.76 32.31
N VAL A 72 19.11 -0.02 31.53
CA VAL A 72 18.41 -1.23 31.96
C VAL A 72 18.98 -2.43 31.22
N CYS A 73 19.21 -3.51 31.94
CA CYS A 73 19.62 -4.79 31.39
C CYS A 73 18.44 -5.47 30.68
N LYS A 74 18.42 -5.47 29.35
CA LYS A 74 17.33 -6.07 28.54
C LYS A 74 17.42 -7.60 28.48
N PRO A 75 16.36 -8.35 28.08
CA PRO A 75 16.44 -9.80 27.92
C PRO A 75 17.45 -10.29 26.86
N ASN A 76 17.68 -9.51 25.80
CA ASN A 76 18.50 -9.86 24.63
C ASN A 76 20.02 -9.84 24.82
N GLY A 77 20.52 -9.82 26.05
CA GLY A 77 21.97 -9.71 26.28
C GLY A 77 22.54 -8.29 26.25
N LYS A 78 21.73 -7.22 26.04
CA LYS A 78 22.22 -5.83 25.91
C LYS A 78 21.69 -4.83 26.94
N TRP A 79 22.42 -3.72 27.08
CA TRP A 79 22.02 -2.57 27.90
C TRP A 79 21.20 -1.58 27.07
N SER A 80 20.11 -1.04 27.64
CA SER A 80 19.31 -0.01 26.98
C SER A 80 20.08 1.31 26.81
N GLY A 81 19.70 2.10 25.82
CA GLY A 81 20.31 3.41 25.54
C GLY A 81 21.77 3.34 25.07
N SER A 82 22.35 4.51 24.85
CA SER A 82 23.74 4.71 24.40
C SER A 82 24.79 4.50 25.50
N THR A 83 26.02 4.19 25.11
CA THR A 83 27.16 4.02 26.01
C THR A 83 27.38 5.29 26.85
N PRO A 84 27.43 5.19 28.19
CA PRO A 84 27.71 6.33 29.05
C PRO A 84 29.21 6.64 29.01
N ILE A 85 29.56 7.91 28.87
CA ILE A 85 30.93 8.39 28.71
C ILE A 85 31.17 9.53 29.70
N CYS A 86 32.23 9.42 30.49
CA CYS A 86 32.79 10.49 31.31
C CYS A 86 34.19 10.82 30.79
N GLY A 87 34.22 11.61 29.73
CA GLY A 87 35.43 11.96 29.01
C GLY A 87 35.77 13.44 29.15
N LEU A 88 37.05 13.74 28.99
CA LEU A 88 37.51 15.07 28.59
C LEU A 88 37.60 15.04 27.07
N ASP A 89 36.65 15.68 26.40
CA ASP A 89 36.68 15.78 24.95
C ASP A 89 37.89 16.64 24.54
N SER A 90 38.68 16.17 23.56
CA SER A 90 39.77 16.99 23.02
C SER A 90 39.20 18.08 22.12
N ASP A 91 40.05 19.04 21.72
CA ASP A 91 39.67 20.07 20.76
C ASP A 91 39.31 19.51 19.37
N HIS A 92 39.65 18.24 19.07
CA HIS A 92 39.49 17.65 17.73
C HIS A 92 38.50 16.47 17.68
N CYS A 93 38.75 15.37 18.41
CA CYS A 93 37.81 14.26 18.52
C CYS A 93 37.28 14.10 19.95
N PRO A 94 35.98 13.83 20.13
CA PRO A 94 35.43 13.54 21.44
C PRO A 94 35.96 12.20 21.97
N ASP A 95 35.94 12.00 23.30
CA ASP A 95 36.26 10.71 23.89
C ASP A 95 35.32 9.62 23.31
N PRO A 96 35.83 8.53 22.68
CA PRO A 96 34.99 7.53 22.04
C PRO A 96 34.30 6.56 23.04
N GLY A 97 34.53 6.74 24.35
CA GLY A 97 33.95 5.94 25.41
C GLY A 97 34.55 4.55 25.56
N VAL A 98 33.97 3.77 26.48
CA VAL A 98 34.25 2.35 26.64
C VAL A 98 32.93 1.56 26.71
N PRO A 99 32.54 0.86 25.63
CA PRO A 99 31.31 0.08 25.60
C PRO A 99 31.27 -1.02 26.69
N PRO A 100 30.08 -1.38 27.22
CA PRO A 100 29.98 -2.39 28.27
C PRO A 100 30.59 -3.74 27.89
N GLY A 101 31.36 -4.34 28.81
CA GLY A 101 32.05 -5.62 28.58
C GLY A 101 33.31 -5.51 27.72
N SER A 102 33.68 -4.30 27.30
CA SER A 102 34.94 -4.02 26.62
C SER A 102 35.92 -3.28 27.53
N SER A 103 37.19 -3.27 27.13
CA SER A 103 38.26 -2.45 27.65
C SER A 103 38.92 -1.70 26.50
N ARG A 104 39.42 -0.49 26.76
CA ARG A 104 40.06 0.37 25.77
C ARG A 104 41.50 0.65 26.15
N THR A 105 42.39 0.63 25.16
CA THR A 105 43.76 1.16 25.27
C THR A 105 43.92 2.37 24.37
N GLY A 106 44.44 3.47 24.91
CA GLY A 106 44.60 4.75 24.22
C GLY A 106 43.66 5.81 24.79
N ASN A 107 44.23 6.89 25.34
CA ASN A 107 43.51 7.97 26.04
C ASN A 107 43.91 9.36 25.50
N ILE A 108 44.32 9.42 24.24
CA ILE A 108 44.65 10.66 23.53
C ILE A 108 43.78 10.68 22.28
N PHE A 109 43.07 11.80 22.08
CA PHE A 109 42.02 11.92 21.07
C PHE A 109 42.30 13.06 20.08
N ASN A 110 43.57 13.34 19.79
CA ASN A 110 43.93 14.28 18.73
C ASN A 110 43.90 13.57 17.37
N LYS A 111 43.97 14.36 16.29
CA LYS A 111 44.10 13.86 14.92
C LYS A 111 45.17 12.75 14.82
N ASP A 112 44.83 11.68 14.10
CA ASP A 112 45.65 10.48 13.85
C ASP A 112 45.92 9.58 15.07
N ASN A 113 45.46 9.95 16.27
CA ASN A 113 45.54 9.04 17.41
C ASN A 113 44.55 7.87 17.27
N LYS A 114 44.98 6.71 17.77
CA LYS A 114 44.23 5.45 17.71
C LYS A 114 43.87 4.94 19.08
N VAL A 115 42.70 4.34 19.18
CA VAL A 115 42.24 3.56 20.33
C VAL A 115 42.00 2.12 19.91
N THR A 116 42.33 1.18 20.78
CA THR A 116 42.11 -0.26 20.55
C THR A 116 41.21 -0.83 21.63
N TYR A 117 40.20 -1.58 21.22
CA TYR A 117 39.22 -2.21 22.10
C TYR A 117 39.44 -3.72 22.22
N HIS A 118 39.16 -4.26 23.41
CA HIS A 118 39.20 -5.68 23.70
C HIS A 118 37.98 -6.09 24.52
N CYS A 119 37.24 -7.11 24.09
CA CYS A 119 36.16 -7.67 24.88
C CYS A 119 36.68 -8.61 25.97
N GLU A 120 36.03 -8.60 27.14
CA GLU A 120 36.32 -9.55 28.21
C GLU A 120 35.94 -10.97 27.76
N SER A 121 36.82 -11.95 27.97
CA SER A 121 36.50 -13.35 27.67
C SER A 121 35.33 -13.85 28.54
N PRO A 122 34.33 -14.57 27.99
CA PRO A 122 34.26 -15.21 26.66
C PRO A 122 33.50 -14.40 25.58
N LEU A 123 33.40 -13.07 25.68
CA LEU A 123 32.63 -12.26 24.74
C LEU A 123 33.37 -12.04 23.41
N THR A 124 32.61 -11.96 22.32
CA THR A 124 33.11 -11.67 20.96
C THR A 124 32.95 -10.18 20.63
N LEU A 125 33.98 -9.60 20.00
CA LEU A 125 33.96 -8.19 19.56
C LEU A 125 33.27 -8.06 18.20
N ILE A 126 32.18 -7.29 18.18
CA ILE A 126 31.47 -6.82 17.00
C ILE A 126 31.82 -5.35 16.76
N GLY A 127 32.00 -4.92 15.51
CA GLY A 127 32.43 -3.57 15.16
C GLY A 127 33.95 -3.43 15.08
N SER A 128 34.46 -2.20 15.22
CA SER A 128 35.87 -1.93 14.96
C SER A 128 36.75 -2.16 16.19
N LYS A 129 37.69 -3.11 16.08
CA LYS A 129 38.72 -3.36 17.09
C LYS A 129 39.64 -2.16 17.31
N VAL A 130 39.93 -1.41 16.25
CA VAL A 130 40.77 -0.21 16.29
C VAL A 130 40.00 0.94 15.66
N ARG A 131 39.99 2.10 16.32
CA ARG A 131 39.39 3.34 15.80
C ARG A 131 40.44 4.44 15.79
N VAL A 132 40.46 5.26 14.75
CA VAL A 132 41.44 6.35 14.54
C VAL A 132 40.69 7.66 14.42
N CYS A 133 41.16 8.71 15.10
CA CYS A 133 40.58 10.03 15.03
C CYS A 133 40.95 10.70 13.69
N LEU A 134 39.93 10.99 12.88
CA LEU A 134 40.08 11.53 11.52
C LEU A 134 40.10 13.07 11.53
N ASP A 135 40.58 13.66 10.43
CA ASP A 135 40.64 15.11 10.20
C ASP A 135 39.30 15.84 10.40
N GLY A 136 38.18 15.16 10.15
CA GLY A 136 36.83 15.73 10.31
C GLY A 136 36.30 15.76 11.75
N GLY A 137 37.12 15.44 12.76
CA GLY A 137 36.71 15.37 14.16
C GLY A 137 35.83 14.15 14.50
N GLN A 138 35.87 13.12 13.66
CA GLN A 138 35.10 11.88 13.79
C GLN A 138 36.03 10.67 13.93
N TRP A 139 35.54 9.61 14.56
CA TRP A 139 36.30 8.37 14.72
C TRP A 139 36.07 7.44 13.52
N SER A 140 37.13 6.81 13.03
CA SER A 140 36.99 5.79 11.99
C SER A 140 36.30 4.53 12.52
N GLY A 141 35.67 3.78 11.61
CA GLY A 141 35.01 2.52 11.93
C GLY A 141 33.80 2.66 12.86
N THR A 142 33.25 1.53 13.29
CA THR A 142 32.03 1.44 14.10
C THR A 142 32.36 1.28 15.59
N GLU A 143 31.57 1.87 16.48
CA GLU A 143 31.66 1.63 17.94
C GLU A 143 31.55 0.13 18.25
N PRO A 144 32.51 -0.47 18.98
CA PRO A 144 32.48 -1.89 19.22
C PRO A 144 31.41 -2.30 20.23
N GLN A 145 30.88 -3.50 20.07
CA GLN A 145 29.97 -4.14 21.03
C GLN A 145 30.50 -5.53 21.39
N CYS A 146 30.35 -5.94 22.64
CA CYS A 146 30.77 -7.26 23.09
C CYS A 146 29.56 -8.19 23.23
N TYR A 147 29.50 -9.21 22.39
CA TYR A 147 28.37 -10.15 22.31
C TYR A 147 28.72 -11.44 23.06
N ALA A 148 27.76 -11.96 23.81
CA ALA A 148 27.79 -13.33 24.29
C ALA A 148 27.08 -14.25 23.28
N ASP A 149 27.22 -15.56 23.46
CA ASP A 149 26.58 -16.56 22.58
C ASP A 149 25.06 -16.37 22.48
N PHE A 150 24.41 -15.99 23.58
CA PHE A 150 22.97 -15.73 23.65
C PHE A 150 22.57 -14.29 23.31
N THR A 151 23.51 -13.39 23.01
CA THR A 151 23.20 -12.00 22.63
C THR A 151 22.63 -11.97 21.21
N TYR A 152 21.56 -11.19 21.02
CA TYR A 152 20.92 -10.98 19.72
C TYR A 152 20.42 -9.53 19.57
N ASP A 153 20.24 -9.12 18.32
CA ASP A 153 19.57 -7.90 17.88
C ASP A 153 18.06 -8.11 17.88
N THR A 154 17.32 -7.18 18.49
CA THR A 154 15.87 -7.18 18.34
C THR A 154 15.51 -6.63 16.95
N PRO A 155 14.33 -6.98 16.41
CA PRO A 155 13.85 -6.44 15.13
C PRO A 155 13.88 -4.92 15.07
N GLU A 156 13.52 -4.25 16.17
CA GLU A 156 13.48 -2.79 16.27
C GLU A 156 14.91 -2.21 16.20
N GLU A 157 15.86 -2.80 16.93
CA GLU A 157 17.28 -2.39 16.90
C GLU A 157 17.89 -2.57 15.50
N ALA A 158 17.56 -3.69 14.83
CA ALA A 158 18.01 -3.94 13.47
C ALA A 158 17.35 -2.98 12.47
N SER A 159 16.05 -2.70 12.62
CA SER A 159 15.29 -1.82 11.73
C SER A 159 15.78 -0.39 11.82
N GLU A 160 15.96 0.14 13.02
CA GLU A 160 16.43 1.51 13.24
C GLU A 160 17.79 1.73 12.56
N ALA A 161 18.72 0.80 12.74
CA ALA A 161 20.07 0.89 12.17
C ALA A 161 20.10 0.66 10.65
N PHE A 162 19.47 -0.42 10.17
CA PHE A 162 19.47 -0.76 8.74
C PHE A 162 18.64 0.23 7.91
N SER A 163 17.41 0.54 8.37
CA SER A 163 16.56 1.49 7.67
C SER A 163 17.14 2.90 7.71
N GLY A 164 17.75 3.34 8.83
CA GLY A 164 18.40 4.64 8.94
C GLY A 164 19.52 4.83 7.92
N SER A 165 20.42 3.84 7.81
CA SER A 165 21.51 3.89 6.81
C SER A 165 20.99 3.76 5.37
N LEU A 166 20.06 2.82 5.11
CA LEU A 166 19.43 2.66 3.79
C LEU A 166 18.67 3.92 3.35
N LYS A 167 17.91 4.57 4.24
CA LYS A 167 17.20 5.84 3.97
C LYS A 167 18.16 6.94 3.54
N SER A 168 19.31 7.06 4.19
CA SER A 168 20.32 8.09 3.84
C SER A 168 20.84 7.89 2.41
N ASN A 169 21.11 6.64 2.02
CA ASN A 169 21.51 6.27 0.67
C ASN A 169 20.42 6.51 -0.37
N LEU A 170 19.17 6.18 -0.05
CA LEU A 170 18.02 6.44 -0.93
C LEU A 170 17.78 7.95 -1.10
N ALA A 171 17.94 8.76 -0.05
CA ALA A 171 17.80 10.21 -0.12
C ALA A 171 18.90 10.89 -0.96
N ILE A 172 20.15 10.39 -0.91
CA ILE A 172 21.25 10.86 -1.75
C ILE A 172 20.92 10.63 -3.23
N SER A 173 20.35 9.47 -3.58
CA SER A 173 19.95 9.19 -4.97
C SER A 173 18.91 10.19 -5.52
N GLN A 174 18.04 10.74 -4.66
CA GLN A 174 17.03 11.74 -5.02
C GLN A 174 17.60 13.17 -5.17
N GLN A 175 18.70 13.51 -4.49
CA GLN A 175 19.31 14.84 -4.60
C GLN A 175 19.90 15.09 -5.99
N TYR A 176 20.47 14.06 -6.62
CA TYR A 176 21.04 14.16 -7.97
C TYR A 176 19.97 14.38 -9.06
N GLU A 177 18.75 13.87 -8.89
CA GLU A 177 17.65 14.12 -9.85
C GLU A 177 17.13 15.56 -9.81
N LYS A 178 17.29 16.26 -8.67
CA LYS A 178 16.81 17.65 -8.51
C LYS A 178 17.71 18.70 -9.16
N GLU A 179 18.99 18.42 -9.36
CA GLU A 179 19.92 19.39 -9.97
C GLU A 179 19.78 19.48 -11.50
N GLU A 180 19.34 18.42 -12.17
CA GLU A 180 19.21 18.39 -13.65
C GLU A 180 17.97 19.14 -14.19
N GLN A 181 17.02 19.52 -13.32
CA GLN A 181 15.77 20.19 -13.71
C GLN A 181 15.85 21.72 -13.77
N ARG A 182 16.99 22.35 -13.43
CA ARG A 182 17.19 23.80 -13.60
C ARG A 182 17.77 24.14 -14.98
N GLY A 183 16.97 23.89 -16.01
CA GLY A 183 17.06 24.60 -17.29
C GLY A 183 18.04 24.03 -18.31
N LYS A 184 17.58 23.07 -19.12
CA LYS A 184 17.71 23.00 -20.60
C LYS A 184 17.12 21.68 -21.09
N LYS A 185 16.43 21.71 -22.23
CA LYS A 185 15.95 20.54 -22.97
C LYS A 185 17.14 19.68 -23.40
N ILE A 186 17.32 18.48 -22.87
CA ILE A 186 18.20 17.39 -23.38
C ILE A 186 17.70 16.04 -22.81
N THR A 187 18.14 14.99 -23.49
CA THR A 187 17.69 13.61 -23.71
C THR A 187 17.57 12.63 -22.53
N LEU A 188 16.72 11.62 -22.75
CA LEU A 188 16.70 10.32 -22.06
C LEU A 188 18.09 9.68 -21.90
N ASP A 189 18.47 9.36 -20.67
CA ASP A 189 19.15 8.11 -20.25
C ASP A 189 18.88 7.94 -18.72
N GLN A 190 18.10 6.95 -18.26
CA GLN A 190 18.38 5.51 -18.07
C GLN A 190 19.03 5.15 -16.71
N GLY A 191 18.28 4.41 -15.88
CA GLY A 191 18.78 3.55 -14.80
C GLY A 191 18.83 4.20 -13.42
N GLY A 192 18.22 3.58 -12.41
CA GLY A 192 18.39 4.06 -11.03
C GLY A 192 19.86 3.94 -10.62
N LYS A 193 20.39 4.98 -9.96
CA LYS A 193 21.78 5.06 -9.46
C LYS A 193 22.00 4.23 -8.18
N LEU A 194 21.28 3.11 -8.05
CA LEU A 194 21.32 2.24 -6.87
C LEU A 194 21.29 0.78 -7.33
N ASP A 195 22.37 0.05 -7.06
CA ASP A 195 22.51 -1.37 -7.35
C ASP A 195 22.53 -2.16 -6.03
N ILE A 196 21.62 -3.11 -5.88
CA ILE A 196 21.45 -3.95 -4.69
C ILE A 196 21.77 -5.41 -5.05
N TYR A 197 22.82 -5.95 -4.44
CA TYR A 197 23.28 -7.33 -4.60
C TYR A 197 22.88 -8.11 -3.35
N ILE A 198 22.06 -9.15 -3.50
CA ILE A 198 21.57 -9.97 -2.40
C ILE A 198 22.09 -11.39 -2.57
N ALA A 199 22.75 -11.92 -1.54
CA ALA A 199 23.27 -13.29 -1.53
C ALA A 199 22.70 -14.07 -0.33
N VAL A 200 22.17 -15.26 -0.60
CA VAL A 200 21.53 -16.12 0.41
C VAL A 200 22.25 -17.45 0.52
N ASP A 201 22.65 -17.80 1.73
CA ASP A 201 23.27 -19.07 2.04
C ASP A 201 22.23 -20.20 2.09
N ALA A 202 22.46 -21.24 1.30
CA ALA A 202 21.65 -22.45 1.26
C ALA A 202 22.49 -23.69 1.60
N SER A 203 23.63 -23.52 2.26
CA SER A 203 24.47 -24.65 2.69
C SER A 203 23.83 -25.49 3.79
N ASP A 204 24.39 -26.67 4.07
CA ASP A 204 23.87 -27.58 5.11
C ASP A 204 23.98 -27.01 6.54
N SER A 205 24.73 -25.92 6.74
CA SER A 205 24.82 -25.27 8.04
C SER A 205 23.63 -24.33 8.33
N ILE A 206 22.80 -24.05 7.32
CA ILE A 206 21.56 -23.28 7.44
C ILE A 206 20.36 -24.22 7.40
N ASP A 207 19.48 -24.18 8.39
CA ASP A 207 18.25 -24.97 8.37
C ASP A 207 17.31 -24.54 7.24
N GLU A 208 16.56 -25.51 6.68
CA GLU A 208 15.61 -25.25 5.59
C GLU A 208 14.58 -24.17 5.96
N LYS A 209 14.10 -24.17 7.21
CA LYS A 209 13.18 -23.15 7.72
C LYS A 209 13.79 -21.75 7.64
N ASP A 210 15.05 -21.61 8.02
CA ASP A 210 15.74 -20.34 8.03
C ASP A 210 16.05 -19.85 6.61
N PHE A 211 16.38 -20.76 5.70
CA PHE A 211 16.48 -20.43 4.28
C PHE A 211 15.16 -19.89 3.70
N HIS A 212 14.03 -20.54 4.00
CA HIS A 212 12.71 -20.05 3.58
C HIS A 212 12.35 -18.70 4.19
N ASN A 213 12.69 -18.50 5.47
CA ASN A 213 12.50 -17.22 6.13
C ASN A 213 13.36 -16.11 5.48
N ALA A 214 14.61 -16.40 5.12
CA ALA A 214 15.49 -15.46 4.42
C ALA A 214 14.93 -15.08 3.04
N LYS A 215 14.41 -16.05 2.26
CA LYS A 215 13.71 -15.77 0.99
C LYS A 215 12.51 -14.84 1.19
N THR A 216 11.65 -15.15 2.16
CA THR A 216 10.45 -14.35 2.47
C THR A 216 10.84 -12.93 2.89
N THR A 217 11.87 -12.83 3.71
CA THR A 217 12.45 -11.57 4.18
C THR A 217 12.93 -10.69 3.03
N ILE A 218 13.62 -11.27 2.04
CA ILE A 218 14.09 -10.54 0.85
C ILE A 218 12.93 -10.05 0.00
N LYS A 219 11.89 -10.86 -0.21
CA LYS A 219 10.71 -10.41 -0.96
C LYS A 219 10.04 -9.22 -0.28
N LEU A 220 9.90 -9.27 1.05
CA LEU A 220 9.35 -8.16 1.82
C LEU A 220 10.24 -6.91 1.71
N LEU A 221 11.56 -7.05 1.82
CA LEU A 221 12.50 -5.94 1.62
C LEU A 221 12.32 -5.28 0.25
N ILE A 222 12.28 -6.07 -0.81
CA ILE A 222 12.10 -5.57 -2.19
C ILE A 222 10.74 -4.89 -2.36
N ASP A 223 9.65 -5.48 -1.85
CA ASP A 223 8.32 -4.86 -1.86
C ASP A 223 8.32 -3.53 -1.12
N LYS A 224 8.95 -3.46 0.07
CA LYS A 224 9.02 -2.23 0.87
C LYS A 224 9.87 -1.14 0.21
N ILE A 225 10.98 -1.50 -0.44
CA ILE A 225 11.79 -0.54 -1.20
C ILE A 225 11.00 0.02 -2.38
N SER A 226 10.09 -0.75 -2.99
CA SER A 226 9.28 -0.31 -4.14
C SER A 226 8.34 0.86 -3.85
N TYR A 227 8.02 1.13 -2.58
CA TYR A 227 7.22 2.30 -2.19
C TYR A 227 8.00 3.61 -2.25
N TYR A 228 9.33 3.56 -2.22
CA TYR A 228 10.16 4.76 -2.36
C TYR A 228 10.22 5.16 -3.85
N PRO A 229 10.32 6.47 -4.17
CA PRO A 229 10.43 6.94 -5.55
C PRO A 229 11.87 6.76 -6.08
N VAL A 230 12.39 5.55 -5.91
CA VAL A 230 13.72 5.12 -6.35
C VAL A 230 13.53 3.82 -7.13
N SER A 231 14.29 3.63 -8.20
CA SER A 231 14.20 2.42 -9.03
C SER A 231 15.51 1.63 -8.96
N PRO A 232 15.78 0.93 -7.84
CA PRO A 232 17.00 0.15 -7.68
C PRO A 232 17.08 -1.00 -8.70
N ASN A 233 18.31 -1.38 -9.03
CA ASN A 233 18.59 -2.59 -9.80
C ASN A 233 18.98 -3.73 -8.86
N TYR A 234 18.52 -4.95 -9.15
CA TYR A 234 18.73 -6.10 -8.27
C TYR A 234 19.56 -7.21 -8.94
N GLU A 235 20.46 -7.80 -8.16
CA GLU A 235 21.07 -9.10 -8.42
C GLU A 235 20.84 -9.99 -7.21
N ILE A 236 20.26 -11.18 -7.43
CA ILE A 236 19.90 -12.11 -6.36
C ILE A 236 20.60 -13.44 -6.62
N LEU A 237 21.44 -13.84 -5.68
CA LEU A 237 22.28 -15.04 -5.73
C LEU A 237 21.92 -15.96 -4.56
N ILE A 238 21.89 -17.26 -4.83
CA ILE A 238 21.80 -18.29 -3.79
C ILE A 238 23.09 -19.11 -3.87
N PHE A 239 23.75 -19.35 -2.74
CA PHE A 239 25.05 -20.03 -2.75
C PHE A 239 25.13 -21.16 -1.71
N ALA A 240 25.92 -22.16 -2.05
CA ALA A 240 26.37 -23.25 -1.19
C ALA A 240 27.82 -23.60 -1.60
N THR A 241 28.09 -24.81 -2.10
CA THR A 241 29.40 -25.12 -2.74
C THR A 241 29.62 -24.26 -3.99
N ASP A 242 28.52 -23.98 -4.71
CA ASP A 242 28.46 -23.24 -5.95
C ASP A 242 27.46 -22.07 -5.83
N VAL A 243 27.47 -21.14 -6.79
CA VAL A 243 26.59 -19.96 -6.79
C VAL A 243 25.57 -20.08 -7.91
N THR A 244 24.29 -20.02 -7.56
CA THR A 244 23.16 -20.02 -8.48
C THR A 244 22.55 -18.62 -8.55
N PRO A 245 22.64 -17.92 -9.69
CA PRO A 245 22.01 -16.63 -9.88
C PRO A 245 20.52 -16.81 -10.20
N ILE A 246 19.66 -16.24 -9.35
CA ILE A 246 18.22 -16.13 -9.60
C ILE A 246 17.96 -14.95 -10.53
N ILE A 247 18.57 -13.80 -10.21
CA ILE A 247 18.52 -12.60 -11.04
C ILE A 247 19.94 -12.10 -11.23
N LYS A 248 20.33 -11.79 -12.47
CA LYS A 248 21.63 -11.17 -12.80
C LYS A 248 21.44 -9.69 -13.08
N MET A 249 22.36 -8.84 -12.60
CA MET A 249 22.30 -7.38 -12.77
C MET A 249 22.11 -6.98 -14.24
N LYS A 250 22.92 -7.55 -15.13
CA LYS A 250 22.86 -7.30 -16.57
C LYS A 250 21.47 -7.59 -17.16
N HIS A 251 20.83 -8.68 -16.76
CA HIS A 251 19.51 -9.07 -17.26
C HIS A 251 18.42 -8.16 -16.68
N PHE A 252 18.53 -7.83 -15.40
CA PHE A 252 17.64 -6.89 -14.73
C PHE A 252 17.65 -5.52 -15.42
N LYS A 253 18.83 -4.94 -15.64
CA LYS A 253 18.97 -3.63 -16.30
C LYS A 253 18.45 -3.63 -17.74
N MET A 254 18.53 -4.75 -18.45
CA MET A 254 18.02 -4.89 -19.82
C MET A 254 16.49 -5.07 -19.90
N ARG A 255 15.90 -5.90 -19.03
CA ARG A 255 14.49 -6.31 -19.14
C ARG A 255 13.56 -5.61 -18.16
N LYS A 256 14.07 -5.10 -17.04
CA LYS A 256 13.30 -4.54 -15.91
C LYS A 256 12.09 -5.42 -15.54
N PRO A 257 12.33 -6.66 -15.05
CA PRO A 257 11.25 -7.58 -14.71
C PRO A 257 10.31 -6.98 -13.65
N SER A 258 9.05 -7.38 -13.68
CA SER A 258 8.08 -6.94 -12.66
C SER A 258 8.39 -7.60 -11.31
N LEU A 259 7.92 -7.00 -10.20
CA LEU A 259 8.10 -7.60 -8.87
C LEU A 259 7.51 -9.02 -8.77
N LEU A 260 6.41 -9.27 -9.49
CA LEU A 260 5.79 -10.60 -9.56
C LEU A 260 6.72 -11.63 -10.22
N ASP A 261 7.44 -11.24 -11.27
CA ASP A 261 8.40 -12.11 -11.95
C ASP A 261 9.58 -12.43 -11.02
N ILE A 262 10.09 -11.41 -10.31
CA ILE A 262 11.17 -11.58 -9.32
C ILE A 262 10.75 -12.54 -8.22
N PHE A 263 9.55 -12.37 -7.67
CA PHE A 263 9.05 -13.23 -6.59
C PHE A 263 8.81 -14.65 -7.03
N LYS A 264 8.35 -14.83 -8.28
CA LYS A 264 8.21 -16.15 -8.89
C LYS A 264 9.56 -16.84 -9.10
N ASP A 265 10.54 -16.15 -9.70
CA ASP A 265 11.88 -16.70 -9.91
C ASP A 265 12.54 -17.09 -8.58
N MET A 266 12.28 -16.31 -7.52
CA MET A 266 12.68 -16.67 -6.17
C MET A 266 11.94 -17.91 -5.62
N ASP A 267 10.63 -18.04 -5.84
CA ASP A 267 9.84 -19.19 -5.39
C ASP A 267 10.24 -20.49 -6.06
N ASP A 268 10.57 -20.44 -7.36
CA ASP A 268 10.93 -21.60 -8.17
C ASP A 268 12.21 -22.32 -7.66
N PHE A 269 13.08 -21.63 -6.92
CA PHE A 269 14.26 -22.23 -6.29
C PHE A 269 13.93 -22.82 -4.91
N THR A 270 13.93 -24.14 -4.78
CA THR A 270 13.76 -24.85 -3.50
C THR A 270 15.09 -25.12 -2.79
N TYR A 271 15.07 -25.39 -1.49
CA TYR A 271 16.27 -25.64 -0.70
C TYR A 271 17.06 -26.86 -1.21
N GLU A 272 16.37 -27.90 -1.68
CA GLU A 272 16.96 -29.14 -2.19
C GLU A 272 17.57 -29.01 -3.58
N SER A 273 17.27 -27.92 -4.31
CA SER A 273 17.76 -27.71 -5.68
C SER A 273 19.29 -27.60 -5.78
N ARG A 274 19.99 -27.39 -4.65
CA ARG A 274 21.45 -27.49 -4.57
C ARG A 274 21.99 -28.91 -4.79
N GLY A 275 21.18 -29.95 -4.60
CA GLY A 275 21.60 -31.35 -4.66
C GLY A 275 22.70 -31.66 -3.64
N GLU A 276 23.74 -32.39 -4.07
CA GLU A 276 24.88 -32.78 -3.21
C GLU A 276 25.90 -31.63 -2.95
N LYS A 277 25.65 -30.42 -3.48
CA LYS A 277 26.55 -29.27 -3.37
C LYS A 277 26.35 -28.51 -2.05
N THR A 278 26.61 -29.17 -0.93
CA THR A 278 26.16 -28.67 0.38
C THR A 278 27.17 -27.84 1.20
N GLY A 279 28.36 -27.62 0.67
CA GLY A 279 29.39 -26.79 1.32
C GLY A 279 29.00 -25.32 1.41
N THR A 280 29.82 -24.52 2.10
CA THR A 280 29.57 -23.10 2.39
C THR A 280 30.70 -22.26 1.81
N ASN A 281 30.51 -21.74 0.58
CA ASN A 281 31.53 -21.03 -0.19
C ASN A 281 31.23 -19.51 -0.32
N ILE A 282 31.31 -18.79 0.79
CA ILE A 282 31.06 -17.34 0.85
C ILE A 282 32.01 -16.54 -0.07
N ALA A 283 33.26 -16.98 -0.22
CA ALA A 283 34.24 -16.32 -1.08
C ALA A 283 33.83 -16.35 -2.56
N LYS A 284 33.15 -17.43 -3.00
CA LYS A 284 32.63 -17.54 -4.37
C LYS A 284 31.42 -16.63 -4.59
N ALA A 285 30.55 -16.46 -3.59
CA ALA A 285 29.45 -15.51 -3.67
C ALA A 285 29.96 -14.07 -3.89
N TYR A 286 30.92 -13.60 -3.09
CA TYR A 286 31.56 -12.30 -3.31
C TYR A 286 32.32 -12.22 -4.65
N SER A 287 32.91 -13.32 -5.12
CA SER A 287 33.57 -13.33 -6.43
C SER A 287 32.57 -13.12 -7.55
N SER A 288 31.40 -13.75 -7.49
CA SER A 288 30.31 -13.55 -8.47
C SER A 288 29.83 -12.09 -8.47
N ILE A 289 29.64 -11.49 -7.30
CA ILE A 289 29.24 -10.07 -7.18
C ILE A 289 30.32 -9.16 -7.78
N HIS A 290 31.59 -9.43 -7.47
CA HIS A 290 32.71 -8.66 -8.01
C HIS A 290 32.78 -8.74 -9.54
N GLU A 291 32.57 -9.92 -10.12
CA GLU A 291 32.50 -10.10 -11.58
C GLU A 291 31.33 -9.31 -12.20
N SER A 292 30.16 -9.30 -11.57
CA SER A 292 29.03 -8.49 -12.00
C SER A 292 29.36 -6.99 -11.96
N MET A 293 29.98 -6.50 -10.87
CA MET A 293 30.43 -5.10 -10.77
C MET A 293 31.46 -4.71 -11.83
N GLN A 294 32.40 -5.61 -12.16
CA GLN A 294 33.36 -5.39 -13.25
C GLN A 294 32.68 -5.25 -14.61
N ILE A 295 31.66 -6.06 -14.88
CA ILE A 295 30.86 -5.95 -16.11
C ILE A 295 30.12 -4.60 -16.16
N GLU A 296 29.58 -4.14 -15.03
CA GLU A 296 28.88 -2.84 -14.96
C GLU A 296 29.83 -1.65 -15.18
N GLU A 297 31.04 -1.67 -14.61
CA GLU A 297 32.05 -0.64 -14.88
C GLU A 297 32.50 -0.65 -16.36
N LEU A 298 32.69 -1.84 -16.95
CA LEU A 298 33.04 -1.99 -18.37
C LEU A 298 31.94 -1.46 -19.30
N ASN A 299 30.67 -1.62 -18.91
CA ASN A 299 29.54 -1.11 -19.68
C ASN A 299 29.45 0.42 -19.60
N ASN A 300 29.56 1.00 -18.41
CA ASN A 300 29.49 2.45 -18.21
C ASN A 300 30.22 2.88 -16.94
N ALA A 301 31.51 3.22 -17.08
CA ALA A 301 32.37 3.57 -15.96
C ALA A 301 31.93 4.85 -15.22
N THR A 302 31.35 5.84 -15.92
CA THR A 302 30.87 7.08 -15.29
C THR A 302 29.62 6.80 -14.46
N ALA A 303 28.64 6.09 -15.03
CA ALA A 303 27.45 5.68 -14.28
C ALA A 303 27.80 4.78 -13.08
N PHE A 304 28.72 3.82 -13.26
CA PHE A 304 29.19 2.96 -12.16
C PHE A 304 29.78 3.77 -11.00
N SER A 305 30.58 4.80 -11.32
CA SER A 305 31.21 5.66 -10.31
C SER A 305 30.24 6.53 -9.52
N GLU A 306 29.08 6.86 -10.11
CA GLU A 306 28.00 7.62 -9.47
C GLU A 306 26.98 6.71 -8.78
N THR A 307 27.00 5.41 -9.05
CA THR A 307 26.05 4.44 -8.51
C THR A 307 26.38 4.10 -7.06
N GLN A 308 25.36 4.06 -6.21
CA GLN A 308 25.44 3.48 -4.87
C GLN A 308 25.33 1.96 -4.97
N HIS A 309 26.27 1.23 -4.36
CA HIS A 309 26.30 -0.23 -4.34
C HIS A 309 26.00 -0.75 -2.94
N ILE A 310 24.98 -1.58 -2.81
CA ILE A 310 24.61 -2.22 -1.54
C ILE A 310 24.70 -3.73 -1.70
N ILE A 311 25.51 -4.38 -0.87
CA ILE A 311 25.61 -5.84 -0.81
C ILE A 311 24.96 -6.31 0.49
N ILE A 312 24.01 -7.23 0.40
CA ILE A 312 23.30 -7.82 1.54
C ILE A 312 23.52 -9.34 1.52
N LEU A 313 24.12 -9.87 2.58
CA LEU A 313 24.41 -11.29 2.73
C LEU A 313 23.60 -11.90 3.87
N PHE A 314 22.95 -13.04 3.63
CA PHE A 314 22.28 -13.85 4.65
C PHE A 314 23.07 -15.15 4.83
N THR A 315 23.72 -15.35 5.99
CA THR A 315 24.60 -16.52 6.26
C THR A 315 24.83 -16.70 7.77
N ASP A 316 25.24 -17.88 8.20
CA ASP A 316 25.74 -18.16 9.54
C ASP A 316 27.25 -17.86 9.69
N GLY A 317 27.95 -17.59 8.58
CA GLY A 317 29.38 -17.31 8.56
C GLY A 317 30.28 -18.55 8.69
N GLN A 318 29.75 -19.77 8.58
CA GLN A 318 30.50 -21.02 8.75
C GLN A 318 31.17 -21.47 7.43
N ALA A 319 31.95 -20.59 6.80
CA ALA A 319 32.61 -20.90 5.55
C ALA A 319 33.63 -22.05 5.69
N ASN A 320 33.43 -23.13 4.93
CA ASN A 320 34.31 -24.30 4.88
C ASN A 320 34.96 -24.50 3.49
N MET A 321 34.61 -23.66 2.50
CA MET A 321 35.16 -23.68 1.15
C MET A 321 35.57 -22.28 0.66
N GLY A 322 36.44 -22.22 -0.36
CA GLY A 322 36.80 -20.96 -1.03
C GLY A 322 37.85 -20.09 -0.32
N GLY A 323 38.39 -20.55 0.81
CA GLY A 323 39.39 -19.82 1.58
C GLY A 323 38.77 -18.67 2.38
N ASN A 324 39.52 -17.60 2.64
CA ASN A 324 39.05 -16.46 3.44
C ASN A 324 38.32 -15.40 2.55
N PRO A 325 36.99 -15.21 2.69
CA PRO A 325 36.18 -14.26 1.93
C PRO A 325 36.57 -12.81 2.16
N LYS A 326 37.21 -12.48 3.28
CA LYS A 326 37.69 -11.12 3.56
C LYS A 326 38.58 -10.59 2.45
N ARG A 327 39.41 -11.46 1.85
CA ARG A 327 40.25 -11.07 0.69
C ARG A 327 39.43 -10.61 -0.50
N LYS A 328 38.25 -11.19 -0.73
CA LYS A 328 37.32 -10.81 -1.80
C LYS A 328 36.56 -9.54 -1.47
N VAL A 329 36.12 -9.37 -0.22
CA VAL A 329 35.54 -8.11 0.26
C VAL A 329 36.54 -6.95 0.10
N ASP A 330 37.81 -7.15 0.47
CA ASP A 330 38.86 -6.14 0.29
C ASP A 330 39.13 -5.83 -1.19
N GLN A 331 38.98 -6.81 -2.10
CA GLN A 331 39.07 -6.57 -3.55
C GLN A 331 37.93 -5.69 -4.04
N ILE A 332 36.69 -5.97 -3.63
CA ILE A 332 35.51 -5.15 -3.99
C ILE A 332 35.67 -3.72 -3.45
N LYS A 333 36.08 -3.56 -2.19
CA LYS A 333 36.32 -2.23 -1.60
C LYS A 333 37.37 -1.45 -2.38
N ARG A 334 38.50 -2.08 -2.74
CA ARG A 334 39.54 -1.45 -3.57
C ARG A 334 39.02 -1.10 -4.96
N PHE A 335 38.26 -1.99 -5.60
CA PHE A 335 37.69 -1.75 -6.91
C PHE A 335 36.77 -0.51 -6.94
N VAL A 336 35.86 -0.39 -5.97
CA VAL A 336 34.98 0.79 -5.86
C VAL A 336 35.77 2.07 -5.51
N THR A 337 36.84 1.96 -4.72
CA THR A 337 37.65 3.13 -4.28
C THR A 337 38.82 3.51 -5.20
N GLU A 338 39.15 2.70 -6.22
CA GLU A 338 40.42 2.77 -6.96
C GLU A 338 40.78 4.16 -7.52
N LYS A 339 39.79 4.91 -8.01
CA LYS A 339 39.96 6.24 -8.62
C LYS A 339 39.73 7.40 -7.64
N ASP A 340 39.01 7.17 -6.54
CA ASP A 340 38.72 8.19 -5.53
C ASP A 340 38.41 7.51 -4.18
N PRO A 341 39.24 7.74 -3.14
CA PRO A 341 39.01 7.24 -1.79
C PRO A 341 37.67 7.66 -1.18
N LYS A 342 37.10 8.80 -1.59
CA LYS A 342 35.80 9.27 -1.08
C LYS A 342 34.63 8.37 -1.50
N ARG A 343 34.82 7.53 -2.53
CA ARG A 343 33.83 6.55 -3.00
C ARG A 343 33.65 5.35 -2.08
N GLU A 344 34.39 5.25 -0.97
CA GLU A 344 34.09 4.27 0.07
C GLU A 344 32.65 4.44 0.62
N ARG A 345 32.08 5.65 0.55
CA ARG A 345 30.68 5.92 0.88
C ARG A 345 29.67 5.33 -0.11
N ASN A 346 30.11 5.01 -1.32
CA ASN A 346 29.29 4.42 -2.38
C ASN A 346 29.14 2.90 -2.26
N LEU A 347 29.72 2.28 -1.23
CA LEU A 347 29.64 0.84 -1.00
C LEU A 347 29.23 0.53 0.43
N ASP A 348 28.11 -0.18 0.58
CA ASP A 348 27.64 -0.71 1.86
C ASP A 348 27.56 -2.24 1.81
N LEU A 349 28.14 -2.89 2.81
CA LEU A 349 28.14 -4.34 2.97
C LEU A 349 27.43 -4.70 4.26
N TYR A 350 26.24 -5.28 4.13
CA TYR A 350 25.41 -5.77 5.23
C TYR A 350 25.48 -7.30 5.33
N VAL A 351 25.51 -7.81 6.56
CA VAL A 351 25.36 -9.24 6.83
C VAL A 351 24.29 -9.46 7.89
N PHE A 352 23.30 -10.27 7.55
CA PHE A 352 22.30 -10.80 8.47
C PHE A 352 22.71 -12.22 8.86
N GLY A 353 23.03 -12.40 10.14
CA GLY A 353 23.33 -13.69 10.74
C GLY A 353 22.08 -14.55 10.78
N VAL A 354 22.13 -15.70 10.11
CA VAL A 354 21.03 -16.66 10.02
C VAL A 354 21.36 -17.92 10.82
N GLY A 355 20.39 -18.48 11.55
CA GLY A 355 20.55 -19.66 12.38
C GLY A 355 21.07 -19.38 13.80
N ASP A 356 21.12 -20.43 14.63
CA ASP A 356 21.51 -20.32 16.04
C ASP A 356 23.04 -20.20 16.24
N ASP A 357 23.82 -20.83 15.37
CA ASP A 357 25.29 -20.98 15.50
C ASP A 357 26.10 -20.02 14.60
N VAL A 358 25.77 -18.72 14.68
CA VAL A 358 26.42 -17.68 13.87
C VAL A 358 27.87 -17.41 14.29
N ASN A 359 28.82 -17.52 13.35
CA ASN A 359 30.23 -17.17 13.52
C ASN A 359 30.46 -15.65 13.45
N GLN A 360 30.21 -15.01 14.59
CA GLN A 360 30.28 -13.56 14.80
C GLN A 360 31.64 -12.94 14.43
N GLU A 361 32.75 -13.55 14.84
CA GLU A 361 34.09 -13.02 14.59
C GLU A 361 34.41 -13.00 13.08
N TYR A 362 34.02 -14.06 12.38
CA TYR A 362 34.23 -14.17 10.95
C TYR A 362 33.42 -13.13 10.15
N ILE A 363 32.14 -12.99 10.49
CA ILE A 363 31.23 -12.05 9.82
C ILE A 363 31.63 -10.59 10.07
N ASN A 364 32.14 -10.25 11.26
CA ASN A 364 32.56 -8.89 11.58
C ASN A 364 33.65 -8.36 10.62
N GLY A 365 34.40 -9.26 9.98
CA GLY A 365 35.38 -8.92 8.94
C GLY A 365 34.81 -8.70 7.53
N LEU A 366 33.53 -8.98 7.30
CA LEU A 366 32.89 -8.96 5.96
C LEU A 366 32.00 -7.74 5.72
N VAL A 367 31.64 -7.01 6.78
CA VAL A 367 30.73 -5.85 6.73
C VAL A 367 31.46 -4.51 6.51
N SER A 368 30.69 -3.48 6.18
CA SER A 368 31.15 -2.08 6.25
C SER A 368 31.32 -1.65 7.72
N GLN A 369 32.23 -0.71 7.98
CA GLN A 369 32.47 -0.17 9.31
C GLN A 369 32.55 1.35 9.23
N ARG A 370 31.54 2.04 9.75
CA ARG A 370 31.44 3.51 9.78
C ARG A 370 31.00 3.99 11.16
N ASP A 371 31.37 5.22 11.49
CA ASP A 371 31.03 5.81 12.79
C ASP A 371 29.51 5.86 12.94
N GLN A 372 29.01 5.47 14.11
CA GLN A 372 27.59 5.47 14.47
C GLN A 372 26.67 4.60 13.59
N GLU A 373 27.18 3.87 12.61
CA GLU A 373 26.41 2.97 11.74
C GLU A 373 26.71 1.50 12.03
N LYS A 374 25.71 0.64 11.82
CA LYS A 374 25.80 -0.79 12.08
C LYS A 374 25.39 -1.61 10.84
N TYR A 375 26.21 -2.61 10.52
CA TYR A 375 26.09 -3.38 9.28
C TYR A 375 26.00 -4.91 9.49
N PHE A 376 26.24 -5.40 10.70
CA PHE A 376 26.06 -6.81 11.06
C PHE A 376 24.88 -6.94 12.02
N PHE A 377 23.93 -7.81 11.71
CA PHE A 377 22.76 -8.07 12.57
C PHE A 377 22.68 -9.56 12.91
N LYS A 378 22.67 -9.91 14.19
CA LYS A 378 22.46 -11.28 14.65
C LYS A 378 21.06 -11.40 15.22
N LEU A 379 20.15 -12.06 14.50
CA LEU A 379 18.74 -12.08 14.86
C LEU A 379 18.38 -13.41 15.53
N GLN A 380 17.40 -13.38 16.45
CA GLN A 380 16.95 -14.59 17.14
C GLN A 380 16.04 -15.46 16.28
N ASP A 381 15.23 -14.83 15.42
CA ASP A 381 14.30 -15.49 14.50
C ASP A 381 14.10 -14.59 13.29
N LEU A 382 14.29 -15.13 12.09
CA LEU A 382 14.09 -14.41 10.84
C LEU A 382 12.62 -14.06 10.58
N THR A 383 11.64 -14.76 11.19
CA THR A 383 10.22 -14.40 11.07
C THR A 383 9.93 -13.01 11.62
N LYS A 384 10.66 -12.60 12.67
CA LYS A 384 10.56 -11.26 13.23
C LYS A 384 11.25 -10.18 12.37
N ILE A 385 11.98 -10.55 11.31
CA ILE A 385 12.45 -9.57 10.32
C ILE A 385 11.28 -8.94 9.57
N GLN A 386 10.12 -9.61 9.50
CA GLN A 386 8.93 -8.97 8.95
C GLN A 386 8.59 -7.69 9.73
N GLU A 387 8.64 -7.76 11.06
CA GLU A 387 8.47 -6.60 11.94
C GLU A 387 9.54 -5.53 11.68
N MET A 388 10.80 -5.95 11.47
CA MET A 388 11.90 -5.04 11.12
C MET A 388 11.59 -4.22 9.85
N PHE A 389 11.04 -4.84 8.80
CA PHE A 389 10.76 -4.16 7.54
C PHE A 389 9.40 -3.46 7.49
N ASP A 390 8.48 -3.78 8.40
CA ASP A 390 7.25 -2.99 8.57
C ASP A 390 7.54 -1.58 9.10
N ASP A 391 8.54 -1.44 9.98
CA ASP A 391 9.01 -0.15 10.51
C ASP A 391 9.88 0.66 9.54
N MET A 392 10.35 0.05 8.45
CA MET A 392 11.19 0.71 7.44
C MET A 392 10.45 1.83 6.70
N ILE A 393 9.11 1.83 6.71
CA ILE A 393 8.27 2.97 6.28
C ILE A 393 8.08 3.91 7.48
N ASP A 394 9.13 4.65 7.81
CA ASP A 394 9.17 5.54 8.96
C ASP A 394 8.61 6.94 8.62
N GLU A 395 7.69 7.37 9.48
CA GLU A 395 6.82 8.54 9.41
C GLU A 395 7.52 9.91 9.30
N SER A 396 8.82 9.99 9.57
CA SER A 396 9.60 11.23 9.66
C SER A 396 10.18 11.72 8.32
N THR A 397 10.33 10.83 7.33
CA THR A 397 10.84 11.16 5.98
C THR A 397 9.80 10.94 4.88
N SER A 398 8.81 10.07 5.14
CA SER A 398 7.61 9.87 4.30
C SER A 398 6.59 11.01 4.37
N VAL A 399 6.86 12.06 5.16
CA VAL A 399 5.94 13.19 5.37
C VAL A 399 5.65 13.99 4.09
N GLY A 400 6.54 13.92 3.10
CA GLY A 400 6.31 14.47 1.76
C GLY A 400 5.39 13.61 0.88
N LEU A 401 5.12 12.35 1.26
CA LEU A 401 4.17 11.50 0.58
C LEU A 401 2.75 11.94 0.94
N CYS A 402 1.93 12.05 -0.10
CA CYS A 402 0.57 12.54 0.03
C CYS A 402 -0.39 11.40 0.45
N GLY A 403 -1.49 11.74 1.12
CA GLY A 403 -2.63 10.82 1.31
C GLY A 403 -2.40 9.64 2.27
N ILE A 404 -1.35 9.66 3.08
CA ILE A 404 -1.07 8.61 4.08
C ILE A 404 -1.81 8.94 5.39
N VAL A 405 -2.55 7.95 5.91
CA VAL A 405 -3.23 7.97 7.22
C VAL A 405 -2.73 6.78 8.03
N TRP A 406 -2.60 6.95 9.34
CA TRP A 406 -2.17 5.87 10.24
C TRP A 406 -3.36 5.31 11.05
N GLU A 407 -3.48 3.98 11.12
CA GLU A 407 -4.61 3.30 11.78
C GLU A 407 -4.33 2.84 13.22
N GLY A 408 -3.14 3.06 13.80
CA GLY A 408 -2.75 2.47 15.09
C GLY A 408 -2.95 3.29 16.38
N LEU A 409 -3.55 4.49 16.36
CA LEU A 409 -3.78 5.32 17.58
C LEU A 409 -5.28 5.48 17.77
N GLU A 410 -5.88 4.62 18.58
CA GLU A 410 -7.32 4.57 18.89
C GLU A 410 -7.91 5.84 19.54
N ASN A 411 -7.23 7.00 19.57
CA ASN A 411 -7.73 8.14 20.36
C ASN A 411 -7.43 9.57 19.84
N LYS A 412 -7.09 9.77 18.57
CA LYS A 412 -6.93 11.14 18.01
C LYS A 412 -7.68 11.34 16.70
N ARG A 413 -8.82 12.05 16.73
CA ARG A 413 -9.60 12.49 15.53
C ARG A 413 -8.75 13.18 14.44
N ARG A 414 -7.60 13.77 14.79
CA ARG A 414 -6.69 14.44 13.84
C ARG A 414 -5.70 13.50 13.15
N ALA A 415 -5.37 12.36 13.75
CA ALA A 415 -4.58 11.31 13.09
C ALA A 415 -5.32 10.73 11.87
N ALA A 416 -6.65 10.76 11.90
CA ALA A 416 -7.50 10.35 10.78
C ALA A 416 -7.52 11.34 9.59
N PHE A 417 -7.16 12.62 9.79
CA PHE A 417 -7.19 13.65 8.74
C PHE A 417 -6.00 14.63 8.82
N PRO A 418 -4.77 14.18 8.52
CA PRO A 418 -3.55 15.00 8.69
C PRO A 418 -3.48 16.26 7.80
N TRP A 419 -4.20 16.28 6.68
CA TRP A 419 -4.23 17.42 5.74
C TRP A 419 -5.22 18.53 6.13
N LEU A 420 -6.05 18.34 7.16
CA LEU A 420 -7.12 19.27 7.49
C LEU A 420 -6.60 20.62 8.00
N ALA A 421 -6.91 21.67 7.25
CA ALA A 421 -6.70 23.07 7.63
C ALA A 421 -8.02 23.74 8.01
N GLN A 422 -8.04 24.46 9.12
CA GLN A 422 -9.18 25.31 9.50
C GLN A 422 -8.86 26.76 9.14
N ILE A 423 -9.75 27.41 8.40
CA ILE A 423 -9.55 28.76 7.86
C ILE A 423 -10.62 29.66 8.47
N ASN A 424 -10.22 30.75 9.09
CA ASN A 424 -11.12 31.77 9.60
C ASN A 424 -10.78 33.11 8.93
N VAL A 425 -11.77 33.75 8.31
CA VAL A 425 -11.59 35.08 7.71
C VAL A 425 -12.37 36.10 8.52
N ALA A 426 -11.66 37.13 9.01
CA ALA A 426 -12.24 38.16 9.84
C ALA A 426 -13.04 39.18 9.01
N HIS A 427 -14.38 39.14 9.12
CA HIS A 427 -15.26 40.21 8.64
C HIS A 427 -16.03 40.82 9.83
N PRO A 428 -15.95 42.14 10.09
CA PRO A 428 -16.85 42.78 11.04
C PRO A 428 -18.28 42.82 10.47
N PRO A 429 -19.35 42.38 11.16
CA PRO A 429 -19.45 41.92 12.56
C PRO A 429 -19.42 40.37 12.77
N LYS A 430 -19.22 39.56 11.73
CA LYS A 430 -19.16 38.08 11.80
C LYS A 430 -18.04 37.48 10.94
N SER A 431 -17.15 36.69 11.54
CA SER A 431 -16.10 35.94 10.82
C SER A 431 -16.67 34.79 10.00
N SER A 432 -16.10 34.51 8.81
CA SER A 432 -16.38 33.29 8.06
C SER A 432 -15.48 32.15 8.53
N ASN A 433 -16.02 30.93 8.63
CA ASN A 433 -15.27 29.72 8.96
C ASN A 433 -15.34 28.76 7.79
N CYS A 434 -14.18 28.37 7.28
CA CYS A 434 -14.00 27.43 6.20
C CYS A 434 -13.01 26.33 6.60
N MET A 435 -12.94 25.28 5.77
CA MET A 435 -11.94 24.24 5.85
C MET A 435 -11.14 24.22 4.54
N GLY A 436 -9.92 23.73 4.62
CA GLY A 436 -9.08 23.47 3.46
C GLY A 436 -8.25 22.21 3.66
N SER A 437 -7.51 21.85 2.63
CA SER A 437 -6.58 20.73 2.65
C SER A 437 -5.18 21.24 2.35
N LEU A 438 -4.22 20.88 3.19
CA LEU A 438 -2.81 21.04 2.90
C LEU A 438 -2.46 20.19 1.68
N VAL A 439 -1.87 20.79 0.65
CA VAL A 439 -1.48 20.08 -0.60
C VAL A 439 0.02 20.10 -0.83
N SER A 440 0.75 20.96 -0.11
CA SER A 440 2.20 20.95 0.02
C SER A 440 2.59 21.68 1.32
N SER A 441 3.87 21.72 1.68
CA SER A 441 4.34 22.47 2.86
C SER A 441 4.03 23.97 2.80
N SER A 442 3.66 24.54 1.65
CA SER A 442 3.43 25.99 1.49
C SER A 442 2.06 26.37 0.94
N TYR A 443 1.24 25.40 0.53
CA TYR A 443 -0.03 25.66 -0.14
C TYR A 443 -1.19 24.88 0.48
N ILE A 444 -2.31 25.57 0.63
CA ILE A 444 -3.58 25.01 1.09
C ILE A 444 -4.63 25.25 0.02
N LEU A 445 -5.31 24.19 -0.38
CA LEU A 445 -6.45 24.24 -1.28
C LEU A 445 -7.73 24.43 -0.46
N THR A 446 -8.58 25.37 -0.87
CA THR A 446 -9.86 25.69 -0.23
C THR A 446 -10.87 26.17 -1.29
N ALA A 447 -12.08 26.52 -0.86
CA ALA A 447 -13.10 27.09 -1.72
C ALA A 447 -12.93 28.60 -1.90
N ALA A 448 -13.23 29.12 -3.10
CA ALA A 448 -13.11 30.54 -3.42
C ALA A 448 -14.12 31.43 -2.68
N HIS A 449 -15.36 30.97 -2.52
CA HIS A 449 -16.42 31.71 -1.83
C HIS A 449 -16.14 31.99 -0.34
N CYS A 450 -15.08 31.40 0.22
CA CYS A 450 -14.61 31.72 1.57
C CYS A 450 -14.04 33.14 1.68
N PHE A 451 -13.67 33.75 0.55
CA PHE A 451 -13.07 35.08 0.45
C PHE A 451 -14.05 36.04 -0.23
N LYS A 452 -14.00 37.30 0.17
CA LYS A 452 -14.76 38.42 -0.41
C LYS A 452 -13.82 39.41 -1.08
N GLU A 453 -14.38 40.17 -2.01
CA GLU A 453 -13.66 41.25 -2.68
C GLU A 453 -13.19 42.30 -1.65
N GLY A 454 -11.88 42.57 -1.60
CA GLY A 454 -11.27 43.46 -0.61
C GLY A 454 -10.74 42.78 0.66
N ASP A 455 -10.78 41.45 0.76
CA ASP A 455 -10.08 40.73 1.83
C ASP A 455 -8.56 40.78 1.65
N THR A 456 -7.85 41.15 2.72
CA THR A 456 -6.39 41.18 2.76
C THR A 456 -5.85 39.92 3.44
N PRO A 457 -4.64 39.45 3.09
CA PRO A 457 -4.02 38.27 3.70
C PRO A 457 -3.98 38.31 5.24
N ASP A 458 -3.82 39.49 5.84
CA ASP A 458 -3.75 39.69 7.29
C ASP A 458 -5.05 39.34 8.03
N LYS A 459 -6.19 39.33 7.32
CA LYS A 459 -7.50 38.96 7.89
C LYS A 459 -7.73 37.44 7.92
N ILE A 460 -6.85 36.66 7.30
CA ILE A 460 -7.00 35.21 7.13
C ILE A 460 -6.15 34.49 8.18
N ILE A 461 -6.82 33.78 9.09
CA ILE A 461 -6.18 32.98 10.13
C ILE A 461 -6.33 31.51 9.78
N VAL A 462 -5.20 30.82 9.62
CA VAL A 462 -5.17 29.38 9.30
C VAL A 462 -4.65 28.60 10.50
N LYS A 463 -5.40 27.57 10.93
CA LYS A 463 -5.03 26.66 12.02
C LYS A 463 -4.81 25.24 11.47
N LEU A 464 -3.58 24.74 11.61
CA LEU A 464 -3.12 23.45 11.06
C LEU A 464 -2.91 22.36 12.11
N GLU A 465 -2.62 22.72 13.36
CA GLU A 465 -2.53 21.80 14.50
C GLU A 465 -2.97 22.52 15.79
N LYS A 466 -3.18 21.78 16.88
CA LYS A 466 -3.45 22.34 18.20
C LYS A 466 -2.23 23.18 18.64
N GLY A 467 -2.34 24.50 18.54
CA GLY A 467 -1.26 25.45 18.85
C GLY A 467 -0.47 25.96 17.64
N LEU A 468 -0.67 25.38 16.44
CA LEU A 468 0.00 25.84 15.21
C LEU A 468 -0.94 26.70 14.36
N VAL A 469 -0.73 28.02 14.43
CA VAL A 469 -1.40 29.05 13.63
C VAL A 469 -0.40 29.64 12.65
N VAL A 470 -0.75 29.67 11.36
CA VAL A 470 0.16 30.11 10.29
C VAL A 470 -0.35 31.36 9.59
N LYS A 471 0.59 32.19 9.13
CA LYS A 471 0.31 33.42 8.39
C LYS A 471 0.21 33.18 6.89
N VAL A 472 -0.66 33.95 6.25
CA VAL A 472 -0.91 33.88 4.81
C VAL A 472 -0.11 34.96 4.09
N LYS A 473 0.65 34.58 3.05
CA LYS A 473 1.35 35.50 2.15
C LYS A 473 0.40 36.12 1.14
N LYS A 474 -0.39 35.28 0.48
CA LYS A 474 -1.43 35.66 -0.48
C LYS A 474 -2.40 34.50 -0.68
N TYR A 475 -3.56 34.80 -1.23
CA TYR A 475 -4.48 33.79 -1.75
C TYR A 475 -4.78 34.10 -3.22
N VAL A 476 -5.06 33.06 -3.99
CA VAL A 476 -5.37 33.14 -5.42
C VAL A 476 -6.70 32.44 -5.64
N ILE A 477 -7.69 33.19 -6.11
CA ILE A 477 -8.98 32.67 -6.54
C ILE A 477 -8.88 32.26 -8.01
N HIS A 478 -9.61 31.22 -8.42
CA HIS A 478 -9.68 30.83 -9.82
C HIS A 478 -10.20 32.01 -10.69
N PRO A 479 -9.58 32.34 -11.83
CA PRO A 479 -9.93 33.52 -12.61
C PRO A 479 -11.38 33.51 -13.12
N ASP A 480 -11.91 32.33 -13.42
CA ASP A 480 -13.28 32.16 -13.93
C ASP A 480 -14.34 32.03 -12.82
N PHE A 481 -13.97 32.22 -11.54
CA PHE A 481 -14.93 32.19 -10.44
C PHE A 481 -15.68 33.51 -10.33
N ASP A 482 -16.99 33.46 -10.52
CA ASP A 482 -17.89 34.59 -10.32
C ASP A 482 -19.21 34.11 -9.70
N LEU A 483 -19.46 34.53 -8.46
CA LEU A 483 -20.67 34.22 -7.68
C LEU A 483 -21.93 34.84 -8.29
N THR A 484 -21.78 35.94 -9.02
CA THR A 484 -22.87 36.78 -9.52
C THR A 484 -23.19 36.57 -10.99
N ALA A 485 -22.36 35.80 -11.72
CA ALA A 485 -22.44 35.59 -13.17
C ALA A 485 -23.83 35.17 -13.70
N LYS A 486 -24.67 34.53 -12.87
CA LYS A 486 -26.01 34.06 -13.26
C LYS A 486 -27.15 34.70 -12.47
N GLN A 487 -26.92 35.83 -11.79
CA GLN A 487 -27.97 36.56 -11.05
C GLN A 487 -29.12 37.03 -11.95
N GLU A 488 -28.81 37.48 -13.17
CA GLU A 488 -29.81 37.88 -14.17
C GLU A 488 -30.73 36.73 -14.60
N LEU A 489 -30.30 35.48 -14.44
CA LEU A 489 -31.07 34.27 -14.72
C LEU A 489 -31.86 33.77 -13.49
N GLY A 490 -31.92 34.55 -12.42
CA GLY A 490 -32.59 34.20 -11.16
C GLY A 490 -31.78 33.26 -10.26
N ILE A 491 -30.48 33.06 -10.54
CA ILE A 491 -29.59 32.24 -9.71
C ILE A 491 -28.80 33.16 -8.78
N GLN A 492 -29.14 33.17 -7.49
CA GLN A 492 -28.56 34.10 -6.51
C GLN A 492 -27.05 33.90 -6.29
N GLU A 493 -26.58 32.64 -6.28
CA GLU A 493 -25.18 32.27 -6.07
C GLU A 493 -24.77 31.21 -7.09
N TYR A 494 -23.70 31.49 -7.85
CA TYR A 494 -23.15 30.60 -8.86
C TYR A 494 -21.75 30.12 -8.47
N TYR A 495 -21.59 28.81 -8.23
CA TYR A 495 -20.38 28.24 -7.63
C TYR A 495 -19.48 27.51 -8.65
N GLU A 496 -19.55 27.84 -9.93
CA GLU A 496 -18.64 27.30 -10.92
C GLU A 496 -17.21 27.80 -10.66
N PHE A 497 -16.21 26.92 -10.76
CA PHE A 497 -14.81 27.24 -10.42
C PHE A 497 -14.57 27.72 -8.97
N ASN A 498 -15.39 27.30 -8.02
CA ASN A 498 -15.29 27.66 -6.59
C ASN A 498 -14.07 27.04 -5.88
N VAL A 499 -12.87 27.38 -6.32
CA VAL A 499 -11.58 26.90 -5.80
C VAL A 499 -10.60 28.05 -5.64
N ALA A 500 -9.82 28.01 -4.56
CA ALA A 500 -8.79 28.98 -4.26
C ALA A 500 -7.59 28.32 -3.58
N LEU A 501 -6.42 28.89 -3.80
CA LEU A 501 -5.15 28.48 -3.21
C LEU A 501 -4.65 29.55 -2.23
N ILE A 502 -4.41 29.16 -0.99
CA ILE A 502 -3.73 29.98 0.01
C ILE A 502 -2.24 29.63 -0.04
N GLN A 503 -1.38 30.64 -0.19
CA GLN A 503 0.06 30.52 -0.04
C GLN A 503 0.47 30.99 1.36
N LEU A 504 1.21 30.15 2.07
CA LEU A 504 1.75 30.45 3.40
C LEU A 504 2.97 31.38 3.31
N GLU A 505 3.18 32.18 4.36
CA GLU A 505 4.35 33.07 4.48
C GLU A 505 5.66 32.28 4.66
N LYS A 506 5.60 31.20 5.46
CA LYS A 506 6.69 30.25 5.65
C LYS A 506 6.18 28.83 5.40
N PRO A 507 7.00 27.94 4.78
CA PRO A 507 6.69 26.53 4.70
C PRO A 507 6.49 25.94 6.10
N VAL A 508 5.55 25.00 6.23
CA VAL A 508 5.30 24.27 7.48
C VAL A 508 6.11 22.97 7.50
N ASP A 509 6.64 22.65 8.68
CA ASP A 509 7.30 21.38 8.92
C ASP A 509 6.24 20.27 8.97
N LEU A 510 6.37 19.32 8.05
CA LEU A 510 5.44 18.21 7.93
C LEU A 510 5.70 17.21 9.07
N SER A 511 4.64 16.61 9.62
CA SER A 511 4.72 15.63 10.71
C SER A 511 3.73 14.47 10.50
N SER A 512 3.74 13.45 11.36
CA SER A 512 2.73 12.37 11.32
C SER A 512 1.29 12.87 11.44
N ASN A 513 1.06 14.02 12.10
CA ASN A 513 -0.26 14.64 12.25
C ASN A 513 -0.55 15.78 11.25
N LEU A 514 0.42 16.15 10.42
CA LEU A 514 0.32 17.25 9.46
C LEU A 514 0.99 16.86 8.13
N ARG A 515 0.19 16.37 7.17
CA ARG A 515 0.66 15.85 5.87
C ARG A 515 -0.17 16.39 4.71
N PRO A 516 0.38 16.46 3.48
CA PRO A 516 -0.39 16.86 2.31
C PRO A 516 -1.36 15.76 1.85
N ILE A 517 -2.48 16.15 1.25
CA ILE A 517 -3.36 15.26 0.50
C ILE A 517 -2.88 15.13 -0.96
N CYS A 518 -3.14 13.98 -1.60
CA CYS A 518 -2.78 13.78 -3.00
C CYS A 518 -3.64 14.62 -3.95
N ILE A 519 -3.01 15.18 -4.99
CA ILE A 519 -3.71 15.89 -6.08
C ILE A 519 -3.72 14.99 -7.34
N PRO A 520 -4.86 14.90 -8.05
CA PRO A 520 -4.92 14.14 -9.31
C PRO A 520 -3.88 14.59 -10.33
N CYS A 521 -3.47 13.66 -11.20
CA CYS A 521 -2.56 13.95 -12.31
C CYS A 521 -1.14 14.38 -11.88
N THR A 522 -0.69 13.92 -10.72
CA THR A 522 0.69 14.10 -10.26
C THR A 522 1.42 12.76 -10.14
N LYS A 523 2.76 12.81 -10.10
CA LYS A 523 3.61 11.62 -9.97
C LYS A 523 3.43 10.95 -8.61
N GLU A 524 3.21 11.74 -7.57
CA GLU A 524 2.96 11.26 -6.21
C GLU A 524 1.66 10.45 -6.15
N THR A 525 0.63 10.87 -6.90
CA THR A 525 -0.63 10.11 -7.04
C THR A 525 -0.44 8.83 -7.86
N ASN A 526 0.43 8.82 -8.88
CA ASN A 526 0.81 7.58 -9.57
C ASN A 526 1.44 6.58 -8.60
N ALA A 527 2.41 7.04 -7.79
CA ALA A 527 3.06 6.22 -6.78
C ALA A 527 2.06 5.70 -5.72
N ALA A 528 1.17 6.57 -5.23
CA ALA A 528 0.12 6.20 -4.27
C ALA A 528 -0.86 5.16 -4.85
N LEU A 529 -1.12 5.21 -6.16
CA LEU A 529 -1.98 4.26 -6.87
C LEU A 529 -1.21 3.05 -7.43
N LYS A 530 0.09 2.93 -7.15
CA LYS A 530 0.99 1.86 -7.65
C LYS A 530 1.00 1.77 -9.18
N LEU A 531 0.89 2.91 -9.87
CA LEU A 531 0.96 3.00 -11.32
C LEU A 531 2.36 3.40 -11.76
N SER A 532 2.88 2.76 -12.81
CA SER A 532 4.11 3.21 -13.45
C SER A 532 3.92 4.56 -14.13
N GLU A 533 5.00 5.30 -14.39
CA GLU A 533 4.91 6.62 -15.06
C GLU A 533 4.28 6.53 -16.46
N THR A 534 4.35 5.37 -17.13
CA THR A 534 3.75 5.14 -18.45
C THR A 534 2.28 4.74 -18.39
N GLU A 535 1.83 4.08 -17.32
CA GLU A 535 0.43 3.69 -17.09
C GLU A 535 -0.39 4.80 -16.42
N GLY A 536 0.27 5.60 -15.58
CA GLY A 536 -0.27 6.67 -14.74
C GLY A 536 -0.62 7.96 -15.48
N THR A 537 -1.42 7.86 -16.55
CA THR A 537 -1.87 9.05 -17.29
C THR A 537 -2.95 9.81 -16.52
N CYS A 538 -3.03 11.13 -16.70
CA CYS A 538 -4.10 11.95 -16.12
C CYS A 538 -5.50 11.44 -16.52
N ARG A 539 -5.65 10.92 -17.75
CA ARG A 539 -6.88 10.28 -18.22
C ARG A 539 -7.23 9.03 -17.40
N ARG A 540 -6.25 8.23 -16.98
CA ARG A 540 -6.43 7.02 -16.16
C ARG A 540 -6.70 7.35 -14.69
N HIS A 541 -6.11 8.41 -14.14
CA HIS A 541 -6.51 8.96 -12.84
C HIS A 541 -7.99 9.36 -12.80
N VAL A 542 -8.46 10.05 -13.85
CA VAL A 542 -9.87 10.37 -14.02
C VAL A 542 -10.72 9.10 -14.21
N PHE A 543 -10.20 8.10 -14.93
CA PHE A 543 -10.90 6.83 -15.20
C PHE A 543 -11.07 5.95 -13.94
N GLY A 544 -10.07 5.92 -13.04
CA GLY A 544 -10.11 5.17 -11.77
C GLY A 544 -11.10 5.75 -10.75
N ALA A 545 -11.16 7.07 -10.63
CA ALA A 545 -12.16 7.76 -9.78
C ALA A 545 -13.61 7.57 -10.27
N VAL A 546 -13.76 7.23 -11.56
CA VAL A 546 -15.04 7.13 -12.26
C VAL A 546 -15.56 5.68 -12.32
N LEU A 547 -14.76 4.65 -12.01
CA LEU A 547 -15.07 3.24 -12.30
C LEU A 547 -16.13 2.55 -11.44
N GLN A 548 -16.57 3.11 -10.31
CA GLN A 548 -17.78 2.63 -9.61
C GLN A 548 -19.06 3.32 -10.12
N GLY A 549 -18.95 4.41 -10.89
CA GLY A 549 -20.08 5.17 -11.46
C GLY A 549 -20.22 5.09 -12.99
N SER A 550 -19.14 4.81 -13.74
CA SER A 550 -19.12 4.91 -15.21
C SER A 550 -19.85 3.82 -15.93
N LEU A 551 -19.86 2.58 -15.44
CA LEU A 551 -20.58 1.50 -16.12
C LEU A 551 -22.08 1.77 -16.13
N PHE A 552 -22.64 2.25 -15.01
CA PHE A 552 -24.04 2.69 -14.93
C PHE A 552 -24.31 3.97 -15.71
N GLY A 553 -23.35 4.90 -15.74
CA GLY A 553 -23.42 6.11 -16.57
C GLY A 553 -23.38 5.81 -18.08
N LEU A 554 -22.62 4.79 -18.48
CA LEU A 554 -22.49 4.29 -19.85
C LEU A 554 -23.73 3.50 -20.28
N VAL A 555 -24.26 2.64 -19.40
CA VAL A 555 -25.51 1.89 -19.59
C VAL A 555 -26.70 2.84 -19.69
N GLY A 556 -26.70 3.94 -18.94
CA GLY A 556 -27.70 5.02 -19.07
C GLY A 556 -27.75 5.69 -20.45
N LYS A 557 -26.73 5.49 -21.31
CA LYS A 557 -26.70 5.94 -22.71
C LYS A 557 -27.19 4.87 -23.70
N LEU A 558 -27.36 3.62 -23.27
CA LEU A 558 -27.89 2.52 -24.08
C LEU A 558 -29.43 2.50 -24.03
N PRO A 559 -30.10 1.87 -25.02
CA PRO A 559 -31.55 1.72 -24.98
C PRO A 559 -32.03 1.02 -23.69
N PRO A 560 -33.17 1.44 -23.10
CA PRO A 560 -33.64 0.94 -21.79
C PRO A 560 -33.79 -0.58 -21.66
N ARG A 561 -33.95 -1.30 -22.78
CA ARG A 561 -34.02 -2.77 -22.81
C ARG A 561 -32.72 -3.47 -22.38
N PHE A 562 -31.58 -2.78 -22.44
CA PHE A 562 -30.28 -3.32 -22.04
C PHE A 562 -29.96 -3.05 -20.56
N ASN A 563 -30.62 -2.08 -19.93
CA ASN A 563 -30.42 -1.76 -18.51
C ASN A 563 -30.83 -2.92 -17.61
N SER A 564 -31.91 -3.64 -17.97
CA SER A 564 -32.35 -4.83 -17.25
C SER A 564 -31.38 -6.01 -17.37
N LEU A 565 -30.74 -6.16 -18.53
CA LEU A 565 -29.74 -7.20 -18.75
C LEU A 565 -28.46 -6.90 -17.96
N PHE A 566 -28.03 -5.65 -17.94
CA PHE A 566 -26.89 -5.20 -17.14
C PHE A 566 -27.11 -5.45 -15.63
N MET A 567 -28.28 -5.09 -15.11
CA MET A 567 -28.64 -5.33 -13.69
C MET A 567 -28.78 -6.82 -13.33
N SER A 568 -28.95 -7.70 -14.32
CA SER A 568 -29.16 -9.14 -14.10
C SER A 568 -27.88 -9.89 -13.73
N GLY A 569 -26.70 -9.37 -14.09
CA GLY A 569 -25.41 -10.00 -13.79
C GLY A 569 -25.15 -10.18 -12.29
N GLN A 570 -25.64 -9.24 -11.46
CA GLN A 570 -25.54 -9.32 -10.00
C GLN A 570 -26.30 -10.54 -9.43
N ALA A 571 -27.48 -10.84 -9.96
CA ALA A 571 -28.29 -11.98 -9.51
C ALA A 571 -27.68 -13.31 -9.98
N VAL A 572 -27.16 -13.36 -11.21
CA VAL A 572 -26.48 -14.55 -11.77
C VAL A 572 -25.24 -14.93 -10.96
N ALA A 573 -24.46 -13.94 -10.51
CA ALA A 573 -23.31 -14.18 -9.63
C ALA A 573 -23.73 -14.82 -8.29
N GLY A 574 -24.85 -14.38 -7.72
CA GLY A 574 -25.42 -14.96 -6.49
C GLY A 574 -25.96 -16.38 -6.68
N ILE A 575 -26.57 -16.71 -7.83
CA ILE A 575 -26.99 -18.08 -8.18
C ILE A 575 -25.75 -18.99 -8.23
N PHE A 576 -24.70 -18.53 -8.90
CA PHE A 576 -23.45 -19.27 -9.02
C PHE A 576 -22.83 -19.57 -7.64
N SER A 577 -22.73 -18.56 -6.77
CA SER A 577 -22.24 -18.72 -5.40
C SER A 577 -23.11 -19.68 -4.58
N GLY A 578 -24.43 -19.61 -4.70
CA GLY A 578 -25.36 -20.51 -4.03
C GLY A 578 -25.22 -21.97 -4.47
N ILE A 579 -25.00 -22.21 -5.78
CA ILE A 579 -24.76 -23.56 -6.33
C ILE A 579 -23.42 -24.11 -5.83
N ALA A 580 -22.35 -23.31 -5.88
CA ALA A 580 -21.05 -23.71 -5.35
C ALA A 580 -21.15 -24.11 -3.86
N MET A 581 -21.92 -23.36 -3.09
CA MET A 581 -22.19 -23.65 -1.68
C MET A 581 -23.02 -24.90 -1.45
N LEU A 582 -23.99 -25.17 -2.30
CA LEU A 582 -24.76 -26.40 -2.24
C LEU A 582 -23.90 -27.63 -2.60
N LEU A 583 -23.06 -27.53 -3.65
CA LEU A 583 -22.19 -28.63 -4.07
C LEU A 583 -21.14 -28.95 -3.00
N SER A 584 -20.50 -27.94 -2.42
CA SER A 584 -19.54 -28.13 -1.31
C SER A 584 -20.16 -28.85 -0.11
N ASN A 585 -21.41 -28.51 0.26
CA ASN A 585 -22.11 -29.17 1.36
C ASN A 585 -22.61 -30.59 1.03
N ILE A 586 -22.93 -30.89 -0.25
CA ILE A 586 -23.37 -32.22 -0.68
C ILE A 586 -22.20 -33.21 -0.78
N PHE A 587 -21.04 -32.74 -1.24
CA PHE A 587 -19.87 -33.60 -1.47
C PHE A 587 -18.97 -33.78 -0.24
N GLU A 588 -19.36 -33.22 0.92
CA GLU A 588 -18.58 -33.26 2.17
C GLU A 588 -17.09 -32.96 1.94
N THR A 589 -16.80 -32.00 1.06
CA THR A 589 -15.44 -31.67 0.68
C THR A 589 -14.68 -31.09 1.87
N ASP A 590 -13.43 -31.49 2.02
CA ASP A 590 -12.51 -30.93 3.00
C ASP A 590 -12.48 -29.40 2.93
N SER A 591 -12.29 -28.76 4.08
CA SER A 591 -12.34 -27.29 4.20
C SER A 591 -11.31 -26.60 3.31
N GLU A 592 -10.20 -27.27 3.03
CA GLU A 592 -9.10 -26.78 2.20
C GLU A 592 -9.48 -26.79 0.70
N SER A 593 -9.98 -27.92 0.19
CA SER A 593 -10.51 -28.00 -1.19
C SER A 593 -11.72 -27.08 -1.41
N SER A 594 -12.58 -26.94 -0.40
CA SER A 594 -13.71 -26.01 -0.44
C SER A 594 -13.23 -24.56 -0.53
N ALA A 595 -12.26 -24.16 0.30
CA ALA A 595 -11.66 -22.82 0.28
C ALA A 595 -10.96 -22.52 -1.06
N LEU A 596 -10.22 -23.49 -1.60
CA LEU A 596 -9.60 -23.40 -2.92
C LEU A 596 -10.65 -23.21 -4.02
N GLY A 597 -11.76 -23.98 -3.96
CA GLY A 597 -12.89 -23.84 -4.88
C GLY A 597 -13.53 -22.45 -4.81
N TYR A 598 -13.80 -21.94 -3.61
CA TYR A 598 -14.34 -20.59 -3.42
C TYR A 598 -13.37 -19.46 -3.81
N PHE A 599 -12.06 -19.71 -3.82
CA PHE A 599 -11.05 -18.74 -4.23
C PHE A 599 -10.82 -18.72 -5.76
N ILE A 600 -10.67 -19.88 -6.38
CA ILE A 600 -10.41 -20.00 -7.83
C ILE A 600 -11.61 -19.48 -8.63
N THR A 601 -12.82 -19.75 -8.15
CA THR A 601 -14.01 -19.52 -8.97
C THR A 601 -14.32 -18.04 -9.22
N PRO A 602 -14.26 -17.14 -8.21
CA PRO A 602 -14.30 -15.70 -8.43
C PRO A 602 -13.16 -15.17 -9.29
N CYS A 603 -11.95 -15.73 -9.17
CA CYS A 603 -10.81 -15.35 -10.02
C CYS A 603 -11.07 -15.65 -11.51
N VAL A 604 -11.57 -16.85 -11.82
CA VAL A 604 -11.96 -17.23 -13.19
C VAL A 604 -13.10 -16.37 -13.71
N ALA A 605 -14.14 -16.15 -12.90
CA ALA A 605 -15.26 -15.27 -13.26
C ALA A 605 -14.79 -13.83 -13.52
N THR A 606 -13.88 -13.31 -12.69
CA THR A 606 -13.31 -11.96 -12.84
C THR A 606 -12.50 -11.84 -14.13
N LEU A 607 -11.64 -12.82 -14.43
CA LEU A 607 -10.88 -12.86 -15.68
C LEU A 607 -11.81 -12.92 -16.90
N LEU A 608 -12.85 -13.76 -16.86
CA LEU A 608 -13.84 -13.84 -17.94
C LEU A 608 -14.57 -12.50 -18.13
N THR A 609 -15.00 -11.85 -17.04
CA THR A 609 -15.66 -10.54 -17.12
C THR A 609 -14.73 -9.44 -17.64
N LEU A 610 -13.45 -9.47 -17.27
CA LEU A 610 -12.44 -8.55 -17.78
C LEU A 610 -12.23 -8.74 -19.28
N CYS A 611 -12.11 -9.99 -19.74
CA CYS A 611 -12.04 -10.32 -21.16
C CYS A 611 -13.28 -9.84 -21.92
N CYS A 612 -14.50 -10.10 -21.40
CA CYS A 612 -15.74 -9.62 -22.01
C CYS A 612 -15.80 -8.08 -22.05
N TYR A 613 -15.33 -7.41 -21.00
CA TYR A 613 -15.26 -5.95 -20.95
C TYR A 613 -14.27 -5.37 -21.96
N LEU A 614 -13.10 -5.99 -22.14
CA LEU A 614 -12.11 -5.58 -23.14
C LEU A 614 -12.60 -5.79 -24.58
N VAL A 615 -13.45 -6.79 -24.81
CA VAL A 615 -14.07 -7.06 -26.12
C VAL A 615 -15.22 -6.09 -26.42
N LEU A 616 -15.92 -5.58 -25.40
CA LEU A 616 -17.13 -4.75 -25.55
C LEU A 616 -16.95 -3.53 -26.50
N PRO A 617 -15.86 -2.71 -26.43
CA PRO A 617 -15.65 -1.57 -27.33
C PRO A 617 -15.40 -1.96 -28.79
N HIS A 618 -14.95 -3.20 -29.03
CA HIS A 618 -14.67 -3.70 -30.37
C HIS A 618 -15.90 -4.31 -31.06
N LEU A 619 -17.02 -4.45 -30.35
CA LEU A 619 -18.28 -4.88 -30.95
C LEU A 619 -18.88 -3.75 -31.78
N ARG A 620 -19.27 -4.09 -33.03
CA ARG A 620 -19.93 -3.16 -33.97
C ARG A 620 -21.16 -2.47 -33.36
N PHE A 621 -21.87 -3.15 -32.46
CA PHE A 621 -22.98 -2.61 -31.69
C PHE A 621 -22.56 -1.47 -30.74
N ALA A 622 -21.46 -1.66 -30.01
CA ALA A 622 -20.94 -0.67 -29.07
C ALA A 622 -20.41 0.56 -29.79
N GLN A 623 -19.72 0.38 -30.93
CA GLN A 623 -19.26 1.47 -31.78
C GLN A 623 -20.44 2.34 -32.27
N LEU A 624 -21.53 1.73 -32.75
CA LEU A 624 -22.71 2.47 -33.24
C LEU A 624 -23.42 3.34 -32.16
N HIS A 625 -23.45 2.87 -30.91
CA HIS A 625 -24.16 3.56 -29.82
C HIS A 625 -23.26 4.42 -28.92
N LEU A 626 -21.96 4.14 -28.85
CA LEU A 626 -20.99 4.87 -28.02
C LEU A 626 -20.19 5.92 -28.81
N GLU A 627 -19.99 5.74 -30.12
CA GLU A 627 -19.13 6.61 -30.95
C GLU A 627 -19.87 7.83 -31.54
N ASN A 628 -21.19 7.74 -31.74
CA ASN A 628 -22.05 8.83 -32.25
C ASN A 628 -22.14 10.07 -31.32
N VAL A 629 -21.50 10.05 -30.16
CA VAL A 629 -21.43 11.18 -29.23
C VAL A 629 -20.04 11.85 -29.23
N SER A 630 -18.98 11.15 -29.65
CA SER A 630 -17.62 11.72 -29.68
C SER A 630 -17.44 12.75 -30.81
N THR A 631 -18.13 12.57 -31.94
CA THR A 631 -18.04 13.48 -33.10
C THR A 631 -18.74 14.83 -32.92
N LYS A 632 -19.54 15.04 -31.87
CA LYS A 632 -20.19 16.34 -31.60
C LYS A 632 -19.41 17.27 -30.65
N THR A 633 -18.33 16.81 -30.01
CA THR A 633 -17.67 17.59 -28.93
C THR A 633 -16.28 18.12 -29.32
N THR A 634 -15.78 17.82 -30.51
CA THR A 634 -14.53 18.36 -31.05
C THR A 634 -14.74 18.98 -32.43
N MET A 635 -15.33 20.18 -32.47
CA MET A 635 -15.01 21.20 -33.48
C MET A 635 -15.25 22.58 -32.87
N LYS A 636 -14.17 23.28 -32.49
CA LYS A 636 -14.17 24.74 -32.30
C LYS A 636 -13.46 25.34 -33.52
N GLU A 637 -14.18 26.27 -34.14
CA GLU A 637 -13.86 27.22 -35.22
C GLU A 637 -13.58 26.70 -36.65
N PRO A 638 -14.28 27.27 -37.66
CA PRO A 638 -14.09 26.94 -39.06
C PRO A 638 -12.88 27.71 -39.62
N SER A 639 -11.87 27.00 -40.09
CA SER A 639 -11.01 27.54 -41.14
C SER A 639 -11.84 27.60 -42.42
N ALA A 640 -11.85 28.78 -43.05
CA ALA A 640 -12.35 28.97 -44.40
C ALA A 640 -11.75 27.89 -45.31
N ASN A 641 -12.60 27.05 -45.92
CA ASN A 641 -12.37 26.30 -47.17
C ASN A 641 -13.39 25.15 -47.43
N SER A 642 -14.50 25.05 -46.68
CA SER A 642 -15.52 24.03 -46.98
C SER A 642 -16.51 24.39 -48.11
N CYS A 643 -16.31 25.49 -48.85
CA CYS A 643 -17.05 25.74 -50.10
C CYS A 643 -16.25 25.35 -51.37
N GLU A 644 -14.97 24.99 -51.27
CA GLU A 644 -14.18 24.58 -52.45
C GLU A 644 -14.29 23.08 -52.75
N ILE A 645 -14.63 22.27 -51.76
CA ILE A 645 -14.70 20.80 -51.91
C ILE A 645 -15.93 20.38 -52.74
N VAL A 646 -16.96 21.22 -52.84
CA VAL A 646 -18.14 20.97 -53.68
C VAL A 646 -17.90 21.34 -55.15
N LYS A 647 -16.95 22.25 -55.45
CA LYS A 647 -16.59 22.61 -56.83
C LYS A 647 -15.91 21.48 -57.62
N VAL A 648 -15.20 20.57 -56.94
CA VAL A 648 -14.43 19.50 -57.61
C VAL A 648 -15.30 18.29 -58.00
N LYS A 649 -16.50 18.14 -57.42
CA LYS A 649 -17.34 16.93 -57.61
C LYS A 649 -18.55 17.11 -58.53
N LEU A 650 -18.71 18.27 -59.18
CA LEU A 650 -19.82 18.52 -60.13
C LEU A 650 -19.39 18.79 -61.58
N ASN A 651 -18.10 18.82 -61.90
CA ASN A 651 -17.62 18.97 -63.29
C ASN A 651 -17.74 17.68 -64.14
N HIS A 652 -18.66 16.76 -63.82
CA HIS A 652 -18.85 15.54 -64.62
C HIS A 652 -20.27 15.30 -65.13
N PHE A 653 -21.17 16.28 -65.01
CA PHE A 653 -22.42 16.25 -65.78
C PHE A 653 -22.69 17.65 -66.32
N ASP A 654 -22.52 17.75 -67.64
CA ASP A 654 -22.78 18.95 -68.42
C ASP A 654 -24.27 19.04 -68.78
N ASN A 655 -24.67 20.28 -69.07
CA ASN A 655 -25.94 20.76 -69.64
C ASN A 655 -27.17 20.87 -68.72
N GLY A 656 -27.30 22.08 -68.15
CA GLY A 656 -28.47 22.93 -68.41
C GLY A 656 -29.61 22.88 -67.39
N PHE A 657 -29.61 23.82 -66.43
CA PHE A 657 -30.75 24.72 -66.14
C PHE A 657 -30.34 25.72 -65.05
N ASP A 658 -30.80 26.95 -65.23
CA ASP A 658 -30.60 28.13 -64.38
C ASP A 658 -31.55 28.14 -63.17
N ASP A 659 -31.23 28.99 -62.18
CA ASP A 659 -32.10 29.48 -61.09
C ASP A 659 -32.63 28.52 -60.01
N THR A 660 -31.75 27.96 -59.17
CA THR A 660 -32.14 27.60 -57.77
C THR A 660 -30.97 27.46 -56.77
N GLU A 661 -29.89 28.23 -56.92
CA GLU A 661 -28.69 28.08 -56.06
C GLU A 661 -28.75 28.87 -54.72
N GLY A 662 -29.72 29.77 -54.53
CA GLY A 662 -29.81 30.60 -53.32
C GLY A 662 -30.64 30.02 -52.16
N GLU A 663 -31.57 29.10 -52.45
CA GLU A 663 -32.61 28.69 -51.48
C GLU A 663 -32.22 27.44 -50.67
N THR A 664 -31.40 26.56 -51.24
CA THR A 664 -31.01 25.28 -50.65
C THR A 664 -30.01 25.44 -49.50
N CYS A 665 -29.11 26.43 -49.59
CA CYS A 665 -28.18 26.76 -48.49
C CYS A 665 -28.88 27.47 -47.31
N LYS A 666 -29.98 28.19 -47.56
CA LYS A 666 -30.80 28.82 -46.50
C LYS A 666 -31.64 27.79 -45.76
N LYS A 667 -32.31 26.88 -46.47
CA LYS A 667 -33.09 25.78 -45.87
C LYS A 667 -32.24 24.79 -45.07
N LEU A 668 -30.99 24.55 -45.46
CA LEU A 668 -30.09 23.67 -44.70
C LEU A 668 -29.55 24.32 -43.42
N ASN A 669 -29.45 25.66 -43.39
CA ASN A 669 -29.07 26.39 -42.18
C ASN A 669 -30.26 26.59 -41.21
N GLU A 670 -31.50 26.62 -41.68
CA GLU A 670 -32.70 26.68 -40.83
C GLU A 670 -33.08 25.33 -40.20
N LEU A 671 -32.75 24.19 -40.83
CA LEU A 671 -32.99 22.85 -40.28
C LEU A 671 -31.94 22.37 -39.25
N LYS A 672 -30.96 23.20 -38.88
CA LYS A 672 -29.83 22.81 -38.02
C LYS A 672 -29.56 23.69 -36.81
N GLN A 673 -30.54 24.49 -36.37
CA GLN A 673 -30.54 25.11 -35.05
C GLN A 673 -31.47 24.33 -34.10
N GLU A 674 -30.99 23.21 -33.55
CA GLU A 674 -31.39 22.85 -32.19
C GLU A 674 -30.58 23.72 -31.22
N PRO A 675 -31.20 24.37 -30.22
CA PRO A 675 -30.47 25.21 -29.28
C PRO A 675 -29.45 24.35 -28.51
N THR A 676 -28.21 24.81 -28.45
CA THR A 676 -27.13 24.23 -27.64
C THR A 676 -27.44 24.45 -26.15
N GLU A 677 -28.36 23.66 -25.59
CA GLU A 677 -28.67 23.69 -24.16
C GLU A 677 -27.58 22.96 -23.34
N GLU A 678 -27.06 23.64 -22.31
CA GLU A 678 -26.05 23.20 -21.32
C GLU A 678 -26.52 21.98 -20.49
N LYS A 679 -25.58 21.21 -19.93
CA LYS A 679 -25.87 20.08 -19.00
C LYS A 679 -26.49 20.59 -17.70
N SER A 680 -27.50 19.88 -17.17
CA SER A 680 -28.14 20.26 -15.90
C SER A 680 -27.19 20.03 -14.71
N THR A 681 -27.27 20.86 -13.68
CA THR A 681 -26.47 20.65 -12.46
C THR A 681 -26.95 19.42 -11.67
N VAL A 682 -26.05 18.78 -10.91
CA VAL A 682 -26.35 17.55 -10.14
C VAL A 682 -27.61 17.68 -9.25
N PRO A 683 -27.86 18.80 -8.53
CA PRO A 683 -29.09 18.96 -7.75
C PRO A 683 -30.35 19.04 -8.61
N GLN A 684 -30.27 19.62 -9.81
CA GLN A 684 -31.39 19.67 -10.75
C GLN A 684 -31.72 18.28 -11.33
N VAL A 685 -30.70 17.47 -11.58
CA VAL A 685 -30.85 16.07 -11.96
C VAL A 685 -31.48 15.29 -10.81
N PHE A 686 -30.98 15.45 -9.58
CA PHE A 686 -31.53 14.82 -8.39
C PHE A 686 -33.01 15.16 -8.16
N LYS A 687 -33.39 16.43 -8.28
CA LYS A 687 -34.80 16.88 -8.14
C LYS A 687 -35.74 16.19 -9.13
N LYS A 688 -35.24 15.71 -10.28
CA LYS A 688 -36.04 14.97 -11.27
C LYS A 688 -36.15 13.47 -10.96
N ILE A 689 -35.14 12.88 -10.30
CA ILE A 689 -35.06 11.42 -10.05
C ILE A 689 -35.29 11.01 -8.59
N TRP A 690 -35.47 11.96 -7.67
CA TRP A 690 -35.47 11.71 -6.22
C TRP A 690 -36.43 10.61 -5.76
N VAL A 691 -37.60 10.48 -6.40
CA VAL A 691 -38.56 9.39 -6.09
C VAL A 691 -37.96 8.03 -6.42
N MET A 692 -37.30 7.89 -7.57
CA MET A 692 -36.66 6.64 -7.99
C MET A 692 -35.45 6.32 -7.11
N ALA A 693 -34.69 7.36 -6.71
CA ALA A 693 -33.56 7.24 -5.78
C ALA A 693 -34.03 6.72 -4.41
N LEU A 694 -35.09 7.29 -3.83
CA LEU A 694 -35.65 6.82 -2.57
C LEU A 694 -36.21 5.39 -2.67
N CYS A 695 -36.84 5.06 -3.80
CA CYS A 695 -37.38 3.73 -4.04
C CYS A 695 -36.26 2.67 -4.07
N VAL A 696 -35.15 2.90 -4.78
CA VAL A 696 -34.04 1.94 -4.82
C VAL A 696 -33.38 1.80 -3.44
N THR A 697 -33.20 2.90 -2.70
CA THR A 697 -32.71 2.86 -1.32
C THR A 697 -33.62 2.02 -0.42
N CYS A 698 -34.93 2.24 -0.48
CA CYS A 698 -35.91 1.50 0.31
C CYS A 698 -35.93 0.00 -0.06
N VAL A 699 -35.86 -0.32 -1.35
CA VAL A 699 -35.80 -1.71 -1.86
C VAL A 699 -34.63 -2.46 -1.24
N PHE A 700 -33.42 -1.91 -1.28
CA PHE A 700 -32.24 -2.59 -0.74
C PHE A 700 -32.15 -2.53 0.79
N ALA A 701 -32.64 -1.45 1.42
CA ALA A 701 -32.68 -1.35 2.88
C ALA A 701 -33.60 -2.43 3.49
N VAL A 702 -34.81 -2.59 2.95
CA VAL A 702 -35.76 -3.64 3.38
C VAL A 702 -35.18 -5.03 3.07
N THR A 703 -34.51 -5.21 1.94
CA THR A 703 -33.94 -6.51 1.58
C THR A 703 -32.81 -6.91 2.52
N LEU A 704 -31.81 -6.04 2.72
CA LEU A 704 -30.62 -6.35 3.52
C LEU A 704 -30.85 -6.31 5.04
N CYS A 705 -31.93 -5.71 5.52
CA CYS A 705 -32.24 -5.77 6.94
C CYS A 705 -32.65 -7.17 7.42
N VAL A 706 -33.06 -8.06 6.50
CA VAL A 706 -33.50 -9.43 6.83
C VAL A 706 -32.66 -10.50 6.12
N PHE A 707 -32.36 -10.33 4.83
CA PHE A 707 -31.55 -11.29 4.06
C PHE A 707 -30.14 -10.74 3.78
N PRO A 708 -29.05 -11.46 4.06
CA PRO A 708 -29.00 -12.82 4.61
C PRO A 708 -28.99 -12.89 6.14
N ALA A 709 -28.78 -11.76 6.83
CA ALA A 709 -28.36 -11.69 8.24
C ALA A 709 -29.30 -12.40 9.24
N ILE A 710 -30.61 -12.37 9.00
CA ILE A 710 -31.61 -13.00 9.86
C ILE A 710 -32.01 -14.36 9.27
N THR A 711 -32.19 -14.44 7.96
CA THR A 711 -32.69 -15.63 7.26
C THR A 711 -31.76 -16.82 7.31
N ILE A 712 -30.45 -16.62 7.51
CA ILE A 712 -29.46 -17.70 7.67
C ILE A 712 -29.74 -18.57 8.92
N ASN A 713 -30.42 -17.99 9.91
CA ASN A 713 -30.76 -18.65 11.17
C ASN A 713 -32.09 -19.43 11.11
N THR A 714 -32.67 -19.57 9.92
CA THR A 714 -33.92 -20.33 9.72
C THR A 714 -33.66 -21.82 9.84
N LYS A 715 -34.38 -22.49 10.74
CA LYS A 715 -34.36 -23.94 10.89
C LYS A 715 -35.51 -24.57 10.11
N PRO A 716 -35.26 -25.62 9.30
CA PRO A 716 -36.30 -26.31 8.58
C PRO A 716 -37.22 -27.04 9.55
N SER A 717 -38.50 -27.16 9.18
CA SER A 717 -39.45 -28.06 9.81
C SER A 717 -40.38 -28.66 8.75
N GLY A 718 -40.35 -30.00 8.65
CA GLY A 718 -41.09 -30.76 7.64
C GLY A 718 -40.18 -31.46 6.63
N LEU A 719 -40.21 -31.02 5.36
CA LEU A 719 -39.56 -31.72 4.24
C LEU A 719 -38.03 -31.74 4.36
N PHE A 720 -37.45 -30.72 4.99
CA PHE A 720 -36.01 -30.60 5.19
C PHE A 720 -35.59 -30.75 6.67
N ASP A 721 -36.44 -31.36 7.50
CA ASP A 721 -36.17 -31.52 8.93
C ASP A 721 -34.80 -32.22 9.18
N GLY A 722 -33.98 -31.61 10.03
CA GLY A 722 -32.59 -32.04 10.29
C GLY A 722 -31.57 -31.80 9.16
N LYS A 723 -31.94 -31.17 8.03
CA LYS A 723 -31.05 -30.92 6.87
C LYS A 723 -30.68 -29.44 6.70
N ASP A 724 -30.21 -28.81 7.77
CA ASP A 724 -29.81 -27.40 7.81
C ASP A 724 -28.78 -27.04 6.70
N ASN A 725 -27.80 -27.92 6.50
CA ASN A 725 -26.69 -27.75 5.54
C ASN A 725 -27.16 -27.68 4.08
N ILE A 726 -28.37 -28.16 3.79
CA ILE A 726 -28.97 -28.14 2.45
C ILE A 726 -30.04 -27.06 2.36
N PHE A 727 -30.86 -26.92 3.41
CA PHE A 727 -31.98 -25.99 3.43
C PHE A 727 -31.55 -24.54 3.26
N VAL A 728 -30.51 -24.09 3.97
CA VAL A 728 -30.08 -22.69 3.91
C VAL A 728 -29.51 -22.34 2.52
N PRO A 729 -28.54 -23.08 1.95
CA PRO A 729 -28.05 -22.82 0.59
C PRO A 729 -29.15 -22.89 -0.48
N LEU A 730 -30.03 -23.89 -0.42
CA LEU A 730 -31.06 -24.10 -1.44
C LEU A 730 -32.23 -23.13 -1.30
N CYS A 731 -32.92 -23.16 -0.15
CA CYS A 731 -34.18 -22.46 0.07
C CYS A 731 -34.00 -20.98 0.44
N SER A 732 -32.84 -20.57 0.95
CA SER A 732 -32.55 -19.16 1.25
C SER A 732 -31.70 -18.51 0.17
N PHE A 733 -30.54 -19.07 -0.18
CA PHE A 733 -29.62 -18.40 -1.13
C PHE A 733 -29.99 -18.64 -2.60
N ILE A 734 -30.17 -19.88 -3.05
CA ILE A 734 -30.47 -20.17 -4.47
C ILE A 734 -31.86 -19.64 -4.84
N VAL A 735 -32.90 -19.95 -4.04
CA VAL A 735 -34.26 -19.44 -4.30
C VAL A 735 -34.30 -17.92 -4.36
N PHE A 736 -33.61 -17.21 -3.44
CA PHE A 736 -33.53 -15.76 -3.47
C PHE A 736 -32.91 -15.25 -4.78
N ASN A 737 -31.72 -15.75 -5.14
CA ASN A 737 -31.02 -15.23 -6.32
C ASN A 737 -31.72 -15.61 -7.65
N VAL A 738 -32.34 -16.79 -7.74
CA VAL A 738 -33.13 -17.20 -8.92
C VAL A 738 -34.37 -16.33 -9.07
N MET A 739 -35.13 -16.12 -7.99
CA MET A 739 -36.35 -15.32 -8.04
C MET A 739 -36.05 -13.84 -8.24
N ASP A 740 -34.96 -13.32 -7.67
CA ASP A 740 -34.45 -11.96 -7.94
C ASP A 740 -34.08 -11.80 -9.43
N TRP A 741 -33.39 -12.78 -10.02
CA TRP A 741 -33.07 -12.78 -11.46
C TRP A 741 -34.32 -12.80 -12.33
N ILE A 742 -35.33 -13.62 -11.98
CA ILE A 742 -36.64 -13.64 -12.65
C ILE A 742 -37.31 -12.27 -12.55
N GLY A 743 -37.31 -11.66 -11.36
CA GLY A 743 -37.84 -10.31 -11.13
C GLY A 743 -37.19 -9.26 -12.03
N ARG A 744 -35.85 -9.25 -12.10
CA ARG A 744 -35.11 -8.33 -12.99
C ARG A 744 -35.43 -8.59 -14.47
N SER A 745 -35.47 -9.84 -14.87
CA SER A 745 -35.74 -10.25 -16.25
C SER A 745 -37.16 -9.90 -16.69
N LEU A 746 -38.15 -10.01 -15.78
CA LEU A 746 -39.54 -9.68 -16.05
C LEU A 746 -39.73 -8.20 -16.43
N THR A 747 -38.89 -7.30 -15.90
CA THR A 747 -38.94 -5.86 -16.25
C THR A 747 -38.64 -5.58 -17.72
N SER A 748 -37.97 -6.49 -18.44
CA SER A 748 -37.71 -6.36 -19.89
C SER A 748 -38.98 -6.57 -20.74
N ARG A 749 -39.95 -7.34 -20.23
CA ARG A 749 -41.21 -7.66 -20.91
C ARG A 749 -42.41 -6.90 -20.34
N LEU A 750 -42.39 -6.58 -19.05
CA LEU A 750 -43.50 -5.96 -18.33
C LEU A 750 -42.99 -4.81 -17.44
N GLN A 751 -43.22 -3.57 -17.89
CA GLN A 751 -42.84 -2.34 -17.17
C GLN A 751 -44.07 -1.71 -16.49
N TRP A 752 -44.54 -2.32 -15.41
CA TRP A 752 -45.70 -1.86 -14.64
C TRP A 752 -45.38 -1.89 -13.13
N PRO A 753 -45.78 -0.90 -12.31
CA PRO A 753 -46.53 0.30 -12.65
C PRO A 753 -45.71 1.35 -13.42
N SER A 754 -46.41 2.24 -14.15
CA SER A 754 -45.79 3.33 -14.91
C SER A 754 -44.93 4.25 -14.02
N MET A 755 -43.85 4.80 -14.60
CA MET A 755 -42.90 5.72 -13.93
C MET A 755 -43.55 6.97 -13.29
N LYS A 756 -44.75 7.39 -13.74
CA LYS A 756 -45.49 8.54 -13.19
C LYS A 756 -46.57 8.15 -12.17
N SER A 757 -46.80 6.85 -11.96
CA SER A 757 -47.86 6.37 -11.08
C SER A 757 -47.43 6.40 -9.61
N ARG A 758 -48.32 6.89 -8.74
CA ARG A 758 -48.14 6.80 -7.28
C ARG A 758 -48.20 5.36 -6.75
N LEU A 759 -48.66 4.40 -7.57
CA LEU A 759 -48.68 2.98 -7.21
C LEU A 759 -47.27 2.39 -7.10
N PHE A 760 -46.30 2.91 -7.86
CA PHE A 760 -44.92 2.42 -7.82
C PHE A 760 -44.25 2.57 -6.43
N PRO A 761 -44.14 3.79 -5.86
CA PRO A 761 -43.57 3.96 -4.51
C PRO A 761 -44.42 3.27 -3.43
N PHE A 762 -45.74 3.18 -3.62
CA PHE A 762 -46.61 2.44 -2.69
C PHE A 762 -46.22 0.97 -2.58
N PHE A 763 -46.04 0.26 -3.70
CA PHE A 763 -45.63 -1.14 -3.67
C PHE A 763 -44.21 -1.34 -3.15
N VAL A 764 -43.30 -0.37 -3.36
CA VAL A 764 -41.96 -0.40 -2.78
C VAL A 764 -42.02 -0.33 -1.26
N VAL A 765 -42.82 0.58 -0.69
CA VAL A 765 -43.01 0.69 0.76
C VAL A 765 -43.76 -0.52 1.32
N LEU A 766 -44.72 -1.09 0.58
CA LEU A 766 -45.43 -2.30 0.98
C LEU A 766 -44.49 -3.49 1.24
N ARG A 767 -43.28 -3.51 0.65
CA ARG A 767 -42.28 -4.55 0.92
C ARG A 767 -41.84 -4.60 2.39
N VAL A 768 -42.03 -3.54 3.17
CA VAL A 768 -41.77 -3.54 4.64
C VAL A 768 -42.55 -4.65 5.34
N VAL A 769 -43.70 -5.08 4.80
CA VAL A 769 -44.49 -6.21 5.35
C VAL A 769 -43.71 -7.53 5.32
N PHE A 770 -42.75 -7.71 4.42
CA PHE A 770 -41.92 -8.91 4.39
C PHE A 770 -41.00 -9.04 5.62
N ILE A 771 -40.68 -7.93 6.31
CA ILE A 771 -39.82 -7.95 7.50
C ILE A 771 -40.45 -8.78 8.62
N PRO A 772 -41.64 -8.42 9.15
CA PRO A 772 -42.30 -9.25 10.15
C PRO A 772 -42.70 -10.62 9.60
N ALA A 773 -43.08 -10.74 8.32
CA ALA A 773 -43.44 -12.03 7.72
C ALA A 773 -42.30 -13.05 7.78
N LEU A 774 -41.07 -12.63 7.46
CA LEU A 774 -39.88 -13.48 7.54
C LEU A 774 -39.43 -13.70 8.99
N MET A 775 -39.46 -12.69 9.87
CA MET A 775 -39.11 -12.86 11.29
C MET A 775 -40.04 -13.84 12.04
N LEU A 776 -41.30 -13.96 11.61
CA LEU A 776 -42.28 -14.90 12.17
C LEU A 776 -42.14 -16.35 11.63
N CYS A 777 -41.33 -16.59 10.59
CA CYS A 777 -40.92 -17.93 10.12
C CYS A 777 -39.85 -18.51 11.03
N ASN A 778 -39.71 -19.84 11.15
CA ASN A 778 -38.88 -20.58 12.13
C ASN A 778 -37.35 -20.25 12.22
N ILE A 779 -36.99 -19.02 12.56
CA ILE A 779 -35.64 -18.53 12.85
C ILE A 779 -35.26 -18.82 14.31
N GLN A 780 -34.03 -19.25 14.59
CA GLN A 780 -33.51 -19.56 15.94
C GLN A 780 -32.07 -19.04 16.14
N PRO A 781 -31.66 -18.59 17.34
CA PRO A 781 -32.42 -18.52 18.59
C PRO A 781 -33.42 -17.36 18.61
N ARG A 782 -34.40 -17.40 19.52
CA ARG A 782 -35.38 -16.32 19.72
C ARG A 782 -35.52 -15.90 21.16
N PHE A 783 -35.83 -14.63 21.37
CA PHE A 783 -36.03 -14.06 22.69
C PHE A 783 -37.44 -13.50 22.91
N TYR A 784 -38.05 -12.85 21.91
CA TYR A 784 -39.31 -12.11 22.10
C TYR A 784 -40.46 -12.49 21.14
N LEU A 785 -40.17 -12.96 19.91
CA LEU A 785 -41.19 -13.16 18.86
C LEU A 785 -41.66 -14.63 18.72
N PRO A 786 -42.98 -14.91 18.66
CA PRO A 786 -43.50 -16.27 18.47
C PRO A 786 -43.29 -16.79 17.03
N VAL A 787 -43.16 -18.12 16.89
CA VAL A 787 -43.13 -18.78 15.57
C VAL A 787 -44.55 -18.95 15.06
N PHE A 788 -44.93 -18.22 14.02
CA PHE A 788 -46.27 -18.32 13.40
C PHE A 788 -46.25 -19.25 12.18
N PHE A 789 -45.25 -19.10 11.31
CA PHE A 789 -45.07 -19.95 10.13
C PHE A 789 -44.02 -21.02 10.41
N LYS A 790 -44.49 -22.21 10.84
CA LYS A 790 -43.60 -23.35 11.13
C LYS A 790 -43.13 -24.05 9.84
N HIS A 791 -44.05 -24.34 8.92
CA HIS A 791 -43.77 -25.15 7.73
C HIS A 791 -42.79 -24.50 6.74
N ASP A 792 -41.83 -25.30 6.24
CA ASP A 792 -40.83 -24.92 5.22
C ASP A 792 -41.44 -24.25 3.98
N MET A 793 -42.59 -24.75 3.53
CA MET A 793 -43.27 -24.21 2.34
C MET A 793 -43.71 -22.76 2.50
N ALA A 794 -44.11 -22.36 3.71
CA ALA A 794 -44.49 -20.97 3.99
C ALA A 794 -43.27 -20.05 3.86
N TYR A 795 -42.12 -20.46 4.40
CA TYR A 795 -40.86 -19.72 4.28
C TYR A 795 -40.43 -19.59 2.81
N ILE A 796 -40.44 -20.69 2.05
CA ILE A 796 -40.03 -20.69 0.62
C ILE A 796 -40.92 -19.77 -0.22
N ILE A 797 -42.23 -19.77 0.00
CA ILE A 797 -43.17 -18.90 -0.72
C ILE A 797 -42.90 -17.43 -0.38
N ILE A 798 -42.76 -17.11 0.91
CA ILE A 798 -42.47 -15.73 1.37
C ILE A 798 -41.12 -15.25 0.80
N MET A 799 -40.08 -16.09 0.87
CA MET A 799 -38.75 -15.80 0.33
C MET A 799 -38.79 -15.60 -1.19
N SER A 800 -39.54 -16.42 -1.92
CA SER A 800 -39.67 -16.31 -3.39
C SER A 800 -40.33 -14.99 -3.80
N LEU A 801 -41.42 -14.60 -3.14
CA LEU A 801 -42.11 -13.33 -3.41
C LEU A 801 -41.24 -12.13 -3.02
N PHE A 802 -40.58 -12.20 -1.87
CA PHE A 802 -39.66 -11.18 -1.38
C PHE A 802 -38.51 -10.92 -2.35
N ALA A 803 -37.90 -11.99 -2.87
CA ALA A 803 -36.80 -11.94 -3.83
C ALA A 803 -37.24 -11.47 -5.21
N MET A 804 -38.36 -11.98 -5.73
CA MET A 804 -38.89 -11.56 -7.03
C MET A 804 -39.24 -10.07 -7.03
N THR A 805 -39.89 -9.57 -5.97
CA THR A 805 -40.18 -8.14 -5.84
C THR A 805 -38.92 -7.30 -5.66
N ASN A 806 -37.86 -7.83 -5.04
CA ASN A 806 -36.56 -7.15 -4.95
C ASN A 806 -36.01 -6.83 -6.34
N GLY A 807 -35.84 -7.86 -7.16
CA GLY A 807 -35.27 -7.74 -8.49
C GLY A 807 -36.13 -6.86 -9.40
N TYR A 808 -37.45 -7.02 -9.31
CA TYR A 808 -38.40 -6.27 -10.13
C TYR A 808 -38.34 -4.76 -9.84
N PHE A 809 -38.51 -4.34 -8.58
CA PHE A 809 -38.54 -2.92 -8.23
C PHE A 809 -37.16 -2.25 -8.30
N ALA A 810 -36.08 -2.96 -7.94
CA ALA A 810 -34.73 -2.44 -8.10
C ALA A 810 -34.41 -2.12 -9.57
N CYS A 811 -34.75 -3.05 -10.47
CA CYS A 811 -34.49 -2.89 -11.89
C CYS A 811 -35.37 -1.80 -12.53
N LEU A 812 -36.64 -1.68 -12.13
CA LEU A 812 -37.51 -0.58 -12.57
C LEU A 812 -37.00 0.78 -12.10
N SER A 813 -36.59 0.93 -10.84
CA SER A 813 -36.04 2.20 -10.33
C SER A 813 -34.78 2.62 -11.10
N MET A 814 -33.85 1.69 -11.30
CA MET A 814 -32.60 1.94 -12.04
C MET A 814 -32.84 2.23 -13.52
N SER A 815 -33.88 1.64 -14.13
CA SER A 815 -34.21 1.85 -15.54
C SER A 815 -35.02 3.13 -15.79
N TYR A 816 -35.89 3.55 -14.86
CA TYR A 816 -36.71 4.74 -15.01
C TYR A 816 -35.96 6.05 -14.71
N ALA A 817 -35.01 6.05 -13.79
CA ALA A 817 -34.30 7.28 -13.41
C ALA A 817 -33.59 7.99 -14.58
N PRO A 818 -32.83 7.30 -15.47
CA PRO A 818 -32.23 7.95 -16.64
C PRO A 818 -33.26 8.45 -17.66
N GLN A 819 -34.49 7.90 -17.67
CA GLN A 819 -35.57 8.32 -18.59
C GLN A 819 -36.30 9.58 -18.11
N LEU A 820 -36.17 9.94 -16.84
CA LEU A 820 -36.75 11.16 -16.26
C LEU A 820 -35.88 12.41 -16.51
N VAL A 821 -34.69 12.22 -17.09
CA VAL A 821 -33.72 13.27 -17.36
C VAL A 821 -33.38 13.33 -18.85
N ARG A 822 -32.74 14.41 -19.29
CA ARG A 822 -32.33 14.56 -20.69
C ARG A 822 -31.22 13.57 -21.00
N SER A 823 -31.08 13.15 -22.26
CA SER A 823 -30.04 12.20 -22.68
C SER A 823 -28.61 12.65 -22.29
N LYS A 824 -28.35 13.98 -22.27
CA LYS A 824 -27.06 14.54 -21.81
C LYS A 824 -26.81 14.41 -20.30
N ASP A 825 -27.87 14.25 -19.50
CA ASP A 825 -27.85 14.17 -18.03
C ASP A 825 -28.05 12.72 -17.52
N ALA A 826 -28.35 11.78 -18.43
CA ALA A 826 -28.62 10.37 -18.12
C ALA A 826 -27.44 9.67 -17.42
N GLU A 827 -26.22 10.05 -17.78
CA GLU A 827 -24.99 9.56 -17.14
C GLU A 827 -24.91 9.98 -15.66
N THR A 828 -25.19 11.25 -15.37
CA THR A 828 -25.24 11.80 -14.01
C THR A 828 -26.37 11.17 -13.19
N ALA A 829 -27.54 10.95 -13.80
CA ALA A 829 -28.64 10.24 -13.15
C ALA A 829 -28.28 8.79 -12.81
N GLY A 830 -27.60 8.07 -13.71
CA GLY A 830 -27.10 6.73 -13.46
C GLY A 830 -26.12 6.68 -12.27
N ALA A 831 -25.16 7.60 -12.22
CA ALA A 831 -24.20 7.70 -11.12
C ALA A 831 -24.87 8.00 -9.76
N LEU A 832 -25.83 8.93 -9.73
CA LEU A 832 -26.61 9.23 -8.53
C LEU A 832 -27.41 8.02 -8.05
N MET A 833 -28.02 7.27 -8.97
CA MET A 833 -28.78 6.06 -8.61
C MET A 833 -27.91 4.98 -7.98
N THR A 834 -26.67 4.80 -8.45
CA THR A 834 -25.70 3.89 -7.83
C THR A 834 -25.34 4.30 -6.39
N PHE A 835 -25.17 5.61 -6.15
CA PHE A 835 -24.95 6.12 -4.78
C PHE A 835 -26.12 5.77 -3.85
N PHE A 836 -27.37 6.00 -4.29
CA PHE A 836 -28.56 5.70 -3.49
C PHE A 836 -28.82 4.19 -3.31
N LEU A 837 -28.40 3.38 -4.26
CA LEU A 837 -28.34 1.92 -4.11
C LEU A 837 -27.37 1.53 -2.99
N ALA A 838 -26.14 2.05 -3.00
CA ALA A 838 -25.15 1.77 -1.96
C ALA A 838 -25.58 2.27 -0.57
N LEU A 839 -26.24 3.42 -0.51
CA LEU A 839 -26.87 3.91 0.72
C LEU A 839 -27.93 2.94 1.24
N GLY A 840 -28.78 2.39 0.36
CA GLY A 840 -29.77 1.37 0.71
C GLY A 840 -29.16 0.11 1.28
N LEU A 841 -28.08 -0.39 0.66
CA LEU A 841 -27.34 -1.55 1.17
C LEU A 841 -26.79 -1.29 2.58
N SER A 842 -26.20 -0.10 2.79
CA SER A 842 -25.61 0.30 4.07
C SER A 842 -26.66 0.42 5.17
N LEU A 843 -27.78 1.08 4.89
CA LEU A 843 -28.90 1.23 5.83
C LEU A 843 -29.53 -0.12 6.20
N GLY A 844 -29.74 -0.99 5.21
CA GLY A 844 -30.26 -2.33 5.45
C GLY A 844 -29.35 -3.17 6.35
N GLY A 845 -28.03 -3.16 6.07
CA GLY A 845 -27.04 -3.80 6.93
C GLY A 845 -27.09 -3.27 8.36
N ALA A 846 -27.15 -1.95 8.55
CA ALA A 846 -27.26 -1.33 9.87
C ALA A 846 -28.54 -1.73 10.61
N PHE A 847 -29.70 -1.73 9.94
CA PHE A 847 -30.97 -2.12 10.56
C PHE A 847 -31.04 -3.61 10.92
N SER A 848 -30.30 -4.48 10.21
CA SER A 848 -30.26 -5.91 10.50
C SER A 848 -29.77 -6.21 11.92
N PHE A 849 -28.84 -5.42 12.47
CA PHE A 849 -28.36 -5.58 13.84
C PHE A 849 -29.45 -5.34 14.87
N GLY A 850 -30.25 -4.28 14.68
CA GLY A 850 -31.37 -3.98 15.57
C GLY A 850 -32.46 -5.04 15.51
N LEU A 851 -32.81 -5.50 14.30
CA LEU A 851 -33.80 -6.56 14.13
C LEU A 851 -33.34 -7.91 14.71
N LYS A 852 -32.04 -8.22 14.63
CA LYS A 852 -31.46 -9.44 15.22
C LYS A 852 -31.56 -9.49 16.76
N ILE A 853 -31.64 -8.33 17.42
CA ILE A 853 -31.86 -8.26 18.89
C ILE A 853 -33.34 -8.50 19.24
N ILE A 854 -34.26 -8.20 18.30
CA ILE A 854 -35.71 -8.30 18.50
C ILE A 854 -36.21 -9.73 18.24
N VAL A 855 -35.64 -10.43 17.25
CA VAL A 855 -35.87 -11.88 17.02
C VAL A 855 -35.42 -12.65 18.25
#